data_AF-A0A379LV78-F1
#
_entry.id   AF-A0A379LV78-F1
#
_cell.length_a   1.000
_cell.length_b   1.000
_cell.length_c   1.000
_cell.angle_alpha   90.00
_cell.angle_beta   90.00
_cell.angle_gamma   90.00
#
_symmetry.space_group_name_H-M   'P 1'
#
loop_
_entity.id
_entity.type
_entity.pdbx_description
1 polymer ?
#
loop_
_entity_poly.entity_id
_entity_poly.type
_entity_poly.pdbx_seq_one_letter_code
_entity_poly.pdbx_strand_id
1 'polypeptide(L)'
;MQGSIRRITDLFDGNSKHLLIPVYQRNYDWKEKHCARLFDDLVDIIRTDRKTHFFGAIVGNPETSFTYVVIDGQQRLTTTSLLMLALVHALDANDVTSTDPDLSTKIRESYLVLKNEHNAVKFKLKPVKNDNAAYSRLLHNNDTPIESSTITANYRYFRNRIARGELDGDQIWDAIFRLQVMALDLEEQDDPQRIFESINSTGLELSEADKIRNVVLMHHPSHEQEDLYENYWNRIEKAVEYRTDWFIRFYLVSKTGKTPRQDGVYEAFRDYQNNVKASTRDILSEMRDYAEYSRELNTASTGIPAADKRLRRFNMVKHDVTLPLTMPLLGEVKAGTVSGEDFTDVIIILDSYLFRRFVSGVLTSALNKIFATLYSEIHRLRGEGDRFSDVLAYSLRRRAASGRFPTDDEFKESFATRNLYNIKSENRSYLFECLENNWSNDTHDIAIALEGQSISIEHIMPQTLTSAWRQDLGPDAEEIHATWCNRIGNLTVTGYNSSYSNSTFADKKKRDNGFDASPYRLNALLKSSEVWTVPQLEERTRALTAIALKYWPLPSTDFEPYVPPLPSIPMGDDESFTNRKIVSFEFGDIRKTIASWKDAFVEVIRTLVEDHREELFAYAGDSNELTLVSDSHEITDWESLVVPGLTVVTGNSTRAKLVILRKLFNHLDLDTDDLVFTLRNNDTAEPEDTVEEPGPFAELTKFLPAMEEYSSSTATEDDTRDLRDEFTKAFAGFTVANPQAALPGKNILDLETSGFIEKATADDILAAVSMTLQVESIAPQFHRLITTGTIAQWLTTLTSSTLGITTSRDRTGDPATVQTTITLAPQWQELFDATVSDVERQLVLALAAADLPVPTVGYETSEADVLDFAWENNRIGVLLESDDEVTRTMSESGWTMCPPDAERIAAALKNGVS
;
A
#
# COMPACT_ATOMS: atom_id res chain seq x y z
N MET A 1 -27.84 4.90 31.24
CA MET A 1 -27.44 6.33 31.30
C MET A 1 -28.57 7.18 31.85
N GLN A 2 -28.26 8.08 32.79
CA GLN A 2 -29.24 9.01 33.37
C GLN A 2 -28.97 10.45 32.91
N GLY A 3 -29.90 11.02 32.14
CA GLY A 3 -29.80 12.40 31.66
C GLY A 3 -30.56 13.41 32.54
N SER A 4 -29.94 14.55 32.83
CA SER A 4 -30.60 15.66 33.55
C SER A 4 -30.07 17.02 33.11
N ILE A 5 -30.95 18.02 33.03
CA ILE A 5 -30.54 19.42 32.77
C ILE A 5 -30.04 20.02 34.09
N ARG A 6 -28.78 20.47 34.12
CA ARG A 6 -28.12 21.07 35.28
C ARG A 6 -27.52 22.43 34.90
N ARG A 7 -27.27 23.31 35.87
CA ARG A 7 -26.42 24.47 35.58
C ARG A 7 -25.00 23.97 35.37
N ILE A 8 -24.25 24.60 34.47
CA ILE A 8 -22.86 24.20 34.25
C ILE A 8 -22.03 24.34 35.54
N THR A 9 -22.34 25.35 36.36
CA THR A 9 -21.72 25.58 37.67
C THR A 9 -21.93 24.44 38.65
N ASP A 10 -23.06 23.71 38.57
CA ASP A 10 -23.37 22.59 39.48
C ASP A 10 -22.41 21.41 39.29
N LEU A 11 -21.78 21.29 38.11
CA LEU A 11 -20.73 20.31 37.84
C LEU A 11 -19.41 20.69 38.53
N PHE A 12 -19.16 21.99 38.67
CA PHE A 12 -18.04 22.53 39.43
C PHE A 12 -18.36 22.69 40.93
N ASP A 13 -19.60 22.51 41.38
CA ASP A 13 -20.02 22.84 42.74
C ASP A 13 -19.74 21.72 43.78
N GLY A 14 -19.30 22.12 44.98
CA GLY A 14 -19.05 21.24 46.13
C GLY A 14 -17.58 21.18 46.58
N ASN A 15 -17.30 21.36 47.89
CA ASN A 15 -15.95 21.53 48.46
C ASN A 15 -14.94 20.41 48.17
N SER A 16 -15.38 19.25 47.70
CA SER A 16 -14.57 18.05 47.46
C SER A 16 -14.78 17.40 46.10
N LYS A 17 -15.63 17.94 45.21
CA LYS A 17 -15.82 17.38 43.85
C LYS A 17 -14.67 17.78 42.93
N HIS A 18 -14.05 16.80 42.29
CA HIS A 18 -12.96 16.92 41.35
C HIS A 18 -13.40 16.43 39.95
N LEU A 19 -13.37 17.34 38.98
CA LEU A 19 -13.58 17.04 37.56
C LEU A 19 -12.26 16.56 36.96
N LEU A 20 -12.18 15.26 36.66
CA LEU A 20 -11.00 14.66 36.03
C LEU A 20 -11.25 14.53 34.53
N ILE A 21 -10.44 15.19 33.71
CA ILE A 21 -10.38 14.90 32.27
C ILE A 21 -9.34 13.79 32.07
N PRO A 22 -9.71 12.60 31.57
CA PRO A 22 -8.80 11.49 31.33
C PRO A 22 -7.69 11.83 30.33
N VAL A 23 -6.58 11.09 30.42
CA VAL A 23 -5.42 11.27 29.53
C VAL A 23 -5.70 10.94 28.06
N TYR A 24 -6.73 10.14 27.78
CA TYR A 24 -7.13 9.77 26.42
C TYR A 24 -7.93 10.86 25.69
N GLN A 25 -8.41 11.87 26.41
CA GLN A 25 -9.12 12.98 25.80
C GLN A 25 -8.16 13.89 25.01
N ARG A 26 -8.64 14.46 23.89
CA ARG A 26 -7.83 15.39 23.10
C ARG A 26 -7.52 16.68 23.88
N ASN A 27 -6.43 17.35 23.51
CA ASN A 27 -6.10 18.67 24.07
C ASN A 27 -7.21 19.70 23.78
N TYR A 28 -7.16 20.82 24.49
CA TYR A 28 -8.05 21.95 24.29
C TYR A 28 -7.81 22.62 22.92
N ASP A 29 -8.85 22.64 22.09
CA ASP A 29 -8.75 23.07 20.69
C ASP A 29 -9.77 24.15 20.29
N TRP A 30 -10.68 24.55 21.18
CA TRP A 30 -11.49 25.74 20.95
C TRP A 30 -10.59 26.96 20.74
N LYS A 31 -10.83 27.70 19.65
CA LYS A 31 -10.15 28.97 19.32
C LYS A 31 -10.95 30.18 19.81
N GLU A 32 -10.36 31.37 19.73
CA GLU A 32 -10.98 32.64 20.14
C GLU A 32 -12.41 32.84 19.59
N LYS A 33 -12.71 32.40 18.36
CA LYS A 33 -14.07 32.49 17.77
C LYS A 33 -15.14 31.78 18.61
N HIS A 34 -14.79 30.67 19.28
CA HIS A 34 -15.69 29.93 20.15
C HIS A 34 -15.88 30.66 21.48
N CYS A 35 -14.80 31.23 22.03
CA CYS A 35 -14.86 32.08 23.23
C CYS A 35 -15.68 33.35 23.00
N ALA A 36 -15.53 33.97 21.82
CA ALA A 36 -16.31 35.12 21.42
C ALA A 36 -17.79 34.82 21.38
N ARG A 37 -18.16 33.71 20.72
CA ARG A 37 -19.56 33.26 20.67
C ARG A 37 -20.13 33.03 22.07
N LEU A 38 -19.41 32.32 22.94
CA LEU A 38 -19.85 32.13 24.33
C LEU A 38 -20.04 33.46 25.05
N PHE A 39 -19.11 34.41 24.92
CA PHE A 39 -19.24 35.70 25.60
C PHE A 39 -20.41 36.53 25.05
N ASP A 40 -20.61 36.52 23.73
CA ASP A 40 -21.75 37.18 23.10
C ASP A 40 -23.08 36.59 23.59
N ASP A 41 -23.15 35.25 23.76
CA ASP A 41 -24.31 34.58 24.37
C ASP A 41 -24.56 35.07 25.81
N LEU A 42 -23.52 35.33 26.62
CA LEU A 42 -23.66 35.89 27.97
C LEU A 42 -24.20 37.32 27.97
N VAL A 43 -23.69 38.15 27.05
CA VAL A 43 -24.17 39.51 26.85
C VAL A 43 -25.66 39.50 26.47
N ASP A 44 -26.05 38.60 25.58
CA ASP A 44 -27.45 38.43 25.17
C ASP A 44 -28.33 37.94 26.32
N ILE A 45 -27.86 37.01 27.16
CA ILE A 45 -28.59 36.55 28.36
C ILE A 45 -28.97 37.73 29.25
N ILE A 46 -28.02 38.62 29.53
CA ILE A 46 -28.26 39.77 30.41
C ILE A 46 -29.13 40.82 29.72
N ARG A 47 -28.84 41.17 28.46
CA ARG A 47 -29.57 42.21 27.73
C ARG A 47 -31.03 41.84 27.48
N THR A 48 -31.32 40.56 27.27
CA THR A 48 -32.68 40.06 27.00
C THR A 48 -33.38 39.52 28.25
N ASP A 49 -32.73 39.59 29.41
CA ASP A 49 -33.15 38.94 30.67
C ASP A 49 -33.60 37.48 30.48
N ARG A 50 -32.79 36.73 29.72
CA ARG A 50 -33.04 35.32 29.48
C ARG A 50 -32.81 34.54 30.78
N LYS A 51 -33.80 33.75 31.20
CA LYS A 51 -33.71 32.98 32.47
C LYS A 51 -32.63 31.90 32.43
N THR A 52 -32.51 31.20 31.31
CA THR A 52 -31.53 30.14 31.11
C THR A 52 -31.06 30.07 29.66
N HIS A 53 -29.84 29.61 29.45
CA HIS A 53 -29.25 29.41 28.13
C HIS A 53 -28.66 28.01 28.03
N PHE A 54 -29.04 27.27 27.00
CA PHE A 54 -28.55 25.91 26.79
C PHE A 54 -27.16 25.93 26.16
N PHE A 55 -26.19 25.32 26.83
CA PHE A 55 -24.79 25.30 26.47
C PHE A 55 -24.29 23.89 26.11
N GLY A 56 -25.17 23.06 25.54
CA GLY A 56 -24.84 21.73 25.02
C GLY A 56 -24.91 20.62 26.06
N ALA A 57 -24.28 19.48 25.75
CA ALA A 57 -24.24 18.30 26.60
C ALA A 57 -22.85 18.07 27.20
N ILE A 58 -22.83 17.40 28.35
CA ILE A 58 -21.62 16.92 29.04
C ILE A 58 -21.91 15.47 29.44
N VAL A 59 -20.99 14.58 29.09
CA VAL A 59 -21.05 13.16 29.45
C VAL A 59 -19.97 12.90 30.46
N GLY A 60 -20.31 12.22 31.55
CA GLY A 60 -19.31 11.83 32.53
C GLY A 60 -19.70 10.62 33.35
N ASN A 61 -18.70 10.09 34.04
CA ASN A 61 -18.84 8.94 34.92
C ASN A 61 -18.51 9.36 36.36
N PRO A 62 -19.49 9.34 37.28
CA PRO A 62 -19.25 9.56 38.70
C PRO A 62 -18.59 8.33 39.34
N GLU A 63 -17.25 8.20 39.22
CA GLU A 63 -16.48 7.09 39.80
C GLU A 63 -16.59 7.03 41.34
N THR A 64 -16.65 8.19 42.00
CA THR A 64 -16.85 8.27 43.45
C THR A 64 -17.71 9.48 43.80
N SER A 65 -18.14 9.60 45.07
CA SER A 65 -18.83 10.81 45.56
C SER A 65 -18.05 12.11 45.35
N PHE A 66 -16.75 12.03 45.07
CA PHE A 66 -15.83 13.15 44.95
C PHE A 66 -15.13 13.25 43.58
N THR A 67 -15.19 12.23 42.73
CA THR A 67 -14.52 12.22 41.42
C THR A 67 -15.55 12.06 40.32
N TYR A 68 -15.57 13.01 39.40
CA TYR A 68 -16.38 12.97 38.20
C TYR A 68 -15.47 12.96 36.98
N VAL A 69 -15.46 11.84 36.27
CA VAL A 69 -14.61 11.64 35.09
C VAL A 69 -15.35 12.15 33.86
N VAL A 70 -14.77 13.12 33.17
CA VAL A 70 -15.37 13.75 31.99
C VAL A 70 -15.08 12.89 30.75
N ILE A 71 -16.12 12.37 30.11
CA ILE A 71 -16.04 11.54 28.90
C ILE A 71 -16.26 12.38 27.64
N ASP A 72 -17.18 13.35 27.70
CA ASP A 72 -17.38 14.34 26.65
C ASP A 72 -17.84 15.68 27.24
N GLY A 73 -17.61 16.78 26.52
CA GLY A 73 -17.88 18.14 26.99
C GLY A 73 -16.67 18.83 27.61
N GLN A 74 -15.47 18.22 27.54
CA GLN A 74 -14.24 18.77 28.10
C GLN A 74 -13.91 20.19 27.61
N GLN A 75 -14.14 20.49 26.33
CA GLN A 75 -13.86 21.82 25.75
C GLN A 75 -14.74 22.91 26.39
N ARG A 76 -16.00 22.59 26.70
CA ARG A 76 -16.96 23.50 27.34
C ARG A 76 -16.60 23.74 28.80
N LEU A 77 -16.28 22.67 29.52
CA LEU A 77 -15.84 22.77 30.92
C LEU A 77 -14.57 23.61 31.04
N THR A 78 -13.54 23.32 30.23
CA THR A 78 -12.30 24.10 30.22
C THR A 78 -12.54 25.56 29.88
N THR A 79 -13.33 25.87 28.84
CA THR A 79 -13.63 27.26 28.46
C THR A 79 -14.38 28.01 29.56
N THR A 80 -15.36 27.36 30.21
CA THR A 80 -16.11 27.95 31.34
C THR A 80 -15.19 28.22 32.52
N SER A 81 -14.27 27.29 32.80
CA SER A 81 -13.26 27.45 33.83
C SER A 81 -12.31 28.60 33.55
N LEU A 82 -11.88 28.79 32.30
CA LEU A 82 -11.05 29.94 31.88
C LEU A 82 -11.78 31.26 31.99
N LEU A 83 -13.07 31.30 31.65
CA LEU A 83 -13.90 32.48 31.82
C LEU A 83 -14.05 32.87 33.30
N MET A 84 -14.35 31.89 34.18
CA MET A 84 -14.41 32.10 35.62
C MET A 84 -13.08 32.63 36.17
N LEU A 85 -11.95 32.05 35.72
CA LEU A 85 -10.61 32.51 36.09
C LEU A 85 -10.34 33.95 35.61
N ALA A 86 -10.70 34.28 34.37
CA ALA A 86 -10.54 35.61 33.82
C ALA A 86 -11.37 36.66 34.59
N LEU A 87 -12.58 36.31 35.03
CA LEU A 87 -13.42 37.16 35.87
C LEU A 87 -12.80 37.38 37.25
N VAL A 88 -12.35 36.32 37.92
CA VAL A 88 -11.66 36.40 39.21
C VAL A 88 -10.46 37.35 39.12
N HIS A 89 -9.62 37.20 38.10
CA HIS A 89 -8.47 38.07 37.90
C HIS A 89 -8.83 39.52 37.53
N ALA A 90 -9.95 39.73 36.84
CA ALA A 90 -10.46 41.07 36.57
C ALA A 90 -10.97 41.77 37.83
N LEU A 91 -11.64 41.04 38.71
CA LEU A 91 -12.08 41.53 40.01
C LEU A 91 -10.89 41.84 40.92
N ASP A 92 -9.90 40.93 41.01
CA ASP A 92 -8.68 41.14 41.82
C ASP A 92 -7.85 42.35 41.37
N ALA A 93 -7.82 42.61 40.05
CA ALA A 93 -7.11 43.75 39.46
C ALA A 93 -7.92 45.06 39.46
N ASN A 94 -9.19 45.04 39.91
CA ASN A 94 -10.15 46.14 39.78
C ASN A 94 -10.38 46.62 38.33
N ASP A 95 -10.23 45.71 37.34
CA ASP A 95 -10.55 45.99 35.93
C ASP A 95 -12.07 46.00 35.69
N VAL A 96 -12.84 45.35 36.57
CA VAL A 96 -14.31 45.29 36.53
C VAL A 96 -14.88 45.47 37.95
N THR A 97 -16.05 46.11 38.06
CA THR A 97 -16.69 46.37 39.36
C THR A 97 -17.64 45.25 39.77
N SER A 98 -17.77 45.00 41.08
CA SER A 98 -18.76 44.12 41.69
C SER A 98 -19.35 44.81 42.93
N THR A 99 -20.63 44.60 43.18
CA THR A 99 -21.33 45.01 44.40
C THR A 99 -21.02 44.08 45.57
N ASP A 100 -20.67 42.83 45.29
CA ASP A 100 -20.16 41.87 46.27
C ASP A 100 -18.61 41.93 46.33
N PRO A 101 -18.01 42.45 47.42
CA PRO A 101 -16.56 42.58 47.55
C PRO A 101 -15.84 41.22 47.66
N ASP A 102 -16.55 40.16 48.03
CA ASP A 102 -15.99 38.82 48.21
C ASP A 102 -16.22 37.90 47.00
N LEU A 103 -16.80 38.41 45.91
CA LEU A 103 -17.17 37.61 44.73
C LEU A 103 -15.98 36.84 44.15
N SER A 104 -14.82 37.49 44.00
CA SER A 104 -13.58 36.85 43.51
C SER A 104 -13.19 35.64 44.37
N THR A 105 -13.15 35.82 45.70
CA THR A 105 -12.83 34.76 46.66
C THR A 105 -13.84 33.62 46.61
N LYS A 106 -15.14 33.94 46.56
CA LYS A 106 -16.21 32.94 46.47
C LYS A 106 -16.07 32.08 45.22
N ILE A 107 -15.84 32.69 44.05
CA ILE A 107 -15.69 31.96 42.80
C ILE A 107 -14.45 31.06 42.84
N ARG A 108 -13.32 31.61 43.29
CA ARG A 108 -12.04 30.89 43.35
C ARG A 108 -12.12 29.65 44.26
N GLU A 109 -12.65 29.80 45.46
CA GLU A 109 -12.73 28.71 46.44
C GLU A 109 -13.83 27.68 46.13
N SER A 110 -14.92 28.11 45.49
CA SER A 110 -16.07 27.23 45.24
C SER A 110 -15.96 26.49 43.92
N TYR A 111 -15.28 27.03 42.89
CA TYR A 111 -15.34 26.47 41.53
C TYR A 111 -13.98 26.19 40.87
N LEU A 112 -12.88 26.81 41.32
CA LEU A 112 -11.58 26.69 40.65
C LEU A 112 -10.55 25.85 41.43
N VAL A 113 -10.58 25.90 42.77
CA VAL A 113 -9.57 25.29 43.66
C VAL A 113 -10.19 24.29 44.64
N LEU A 114 -9.44 23.22 44.96
CA LEU A 114 -9.68 22.30 46.07
C LEU A 114 -8.66 22.56 47.20
N LYS A 115 -9.14 22.68 48.43
CA LYS A 115 -8.30 22.76 49.64
C LYS A 115 -8.02 21.33 50.16
N ASN A 116 -6.75 20.93 50.27
CA ASN A 116 -6.33 19.65 50.87
C ASN A 116 -5.77 19.86 52.30
N GLU A 117 -5.71 18.80 53.11
CA GLU A 117 -5.23 18.78 54.51
C GLU A 117 -3.81 19.36 54.71
N HIS A 118 -3.02 19.47 53.63
CA HIS A 118 -1.64 19.98 53.64
C HIS A 118 -1.51 21.38 53.00
N ASN A 119 -2.61 22.12 52.80
CA ASN A 119 -2.64 23.43 52.12
C ASN A 119 -2.12 23.43 50.67
N ALA A 120 -1.94 22.25 50.06
CA ALA A 120 -1.64 22.13 48.63
C ALA A 120 -2.91 22.47 47.83
N VAL A 121 -2.85 23.55 47.05
CA VAL A 121 -3.89 23.97 46.10
C VAL A 121 -3.97 22.93 44.99
N LYS A 122 -5.05 22.14 44.95
CA LYS A 122 -5.37 21.23 43.83
C LYS A 122 -6.41 21.89 42.92
N PHE A 123 -6.39 21.57 41.63
CA PHE A 123 -7.34 22.11 40.67
C PHE A 123 -8.67 21.38 40.73
N LYS A 124 -9.77 22.12 40.57
CA LYS A 124 -11.10 21.51 40.55
C LYS A 124 -11.42 20.83 39.23
N LEU A 125 -10.98 21.45 38.13
CA LEU A 125 -10.87 20.83 36.81
C LEU A 125 -9.41 20.51 36.58
N LYS A 126 -9.05 19.24 36.42
CA LYS A 126 -7.71 18.81 36.00
C LYS A 126 -7.74 18.61 34.47
N PRO A 127 -7.14 19.52 33.68
CA PRO A 127 -7.05 19.34 32.23
C PRO A 127 -6.16 18.16 31.86
N VAL A 128 -6.21 17.77 30.58
CA VAL A 128 -5.25 16.82 29.99
C VAL A 128 -3.82 17.31 30.23
N LYS A 129 -2.87 16.39 30.39
CA LYS A 129 -1.50 16.67 30.84
C LYS A 129 -0.80 17.80 30.07
N ASN A 130 -0.98 17.87 28.74
CA ASN A 130 -0.34 18.89 27.89
C ASN A 130 -0.86 20.30 28.17
N ASP A 131 -2.16 20.45 28.50
CA ASP A 131 -2.77 21.74 28.84
C ASP A 131 -2.60 22.11 30.31
N ASN A 132 -2.41 21.09 31.16
CA ASN A 132 -2.32 21.28 32.61
C ASN A 132 -1.21 22.26 32.99
N ALA A 133 -0.06 22.26 32.30
CA ALA A 133 1.03 23.21 32.56
C ALA A 133 0.62 24.66 32.29
N ALA A 134 -0.02 24.94 31.15
CA ALA A 134 -0.48 26.28 30.81
C ALA A 134 -1.60 26.75 31.75
N TYR A 135 -2.58 25.88 32.02
CA TYR A 135 -3.69 26.16 32.92
C TYR A 135 -3.22 26.43 34.36
N SER A 136 -2.29 25.61 34.88
CA SER A 136 -1.71 25.77 36.22
C SER A 136 -1.05 27.13 36.41
N ARG A 137 -0.24 27.57 35.43
CA ARG A 137 0.44 28.87 35.49
C ARG A 137 -0.53 30.03 35.47
N LEU A 138 -1.65 29.91 34.76
CA LEU A 138 -2.69 30.94 34.79
C LEU A 138 -3.39 31.01 36.14
N LEU A 139 -3.52 29.91 36.88
CA LEU A 139 -4.18 29.92 38.19
C LEU A 139 -3.27 30.47 39.30
N HIS A 140 -1.96 30.23 39.19
CA HIS A 140 -0.94 30.79 40.07
C HIS A 140 -0.53 32.18 39.55
N ASN A 141 -1.15 33.25 40.08
CA ASN A 141 -1.03 34.65 39.61
C ASN A 141 0.41 35.21 39.45
N ASN A 142 1.45 34.49 39.86
CA ASN A 142 2.86 34.89 39.80
C ASN A 142 3.69 34.16 38.73
N ASP A 143 3.12 33.17 38.02
CA ASP A 143 3.86 32.40 37.00
C ASP A 143 3.73 33.03 35.61
N THR A 144 4.80 32.98 34.81
CA THR A 144 4.77 33.45 33.42
C THR A 144 3.88 32.55 32.55
N PRO A 145 2.82 33.08 31.92
CA PRO A 145 1.96 32.30 31.02
C PRO A 145 2.73 31.68 29.84
N ILE A 146 2.22 30.56 29.32
CA ILE A 146 2.79 29.92 28.12
C ILE A 146 2.08 30.51 26.90
N GLU A 147 2.70 31.48 26.24
CA GLU A 147 2.07 32.24 25.13
C GLU A 147 1.72 31.38 23.91
N SER A 148 2.44 30.27 23.68
CA SER A 148 2.14 29.34 22.59
C SER A 148 0.91 28.47 22.83
N SER A 149 0.30 28.51 24.02
CA SER A 149 -0.85 27.66 24.37
C SER A 149 -2.18 28.30 24.02
N THR A 150 -3.08 27.53 23.40
CA THR A 150 -4.49 27.89 23.15
C THR A 150 -5.22 28.29 24.43
N ILE A 151 -4.91 27.63 25.56
CA ILE A 151 -5.45 27.95 26.88
C ILE A 151 -5.14 29.41 27.27
N THR A 152 -3.87 29.83 27.10
CA THR A 152 -3.42 31.19 27.39
C THR A 152 -4.08 32.22 26.48
N ALA A 153 -4.15 31.93 25.18
CA ALA A 153 -4.80 32.82 24.21
C ALA A 153 -6.27 33.08 24.55
N ASN A 154 -7.04 32.02 24.83
CA ASN A 154 -8.46 32.15 25.15
C ASN A 154 -8.72 32.80 26.52
N TYR A 155 -7.90 32.53 27.53
CA TYR A 155 -7.94 33.28 28.80
C TYR A 155 -7.72 34.78 28.59
N ARG A 156 -6.72 35.16 27.78
CA ARG A 156 -6.45 36.57 27.46
C ARG A 156 -7.60 37.20 26.69
N TYR A 157 -8.21 36.48 25.77
CA TYR A 157 -9.41 36.93 25.08
C TYR A 157 -10.50 37.33 26.08
N PHE A 158 -10.81 36.47 27.07
CA PHE A 158 -11.80 36.80 28.10
C PHE A 158 -11.37 37.98 28.98
N ARG A 159 -10.12 38.05 29.44
CA ARG A 159 -9.61 39.21 30.20
C ARG A 159 -9.82 40.52 29.44
N ASN A 160 -9.44 40.54 28.15
CA ASN A 160 -9.60 41.70 27.29
C ASN A 160 -11.08 42.06 27.07
N ARG A 161 -11.95 41.07 26.88
CA ARG A 161 -13.39 41.28 26.65
C ARG A 161 -14.09 41.81 27.91
N ILE A 162 -13.75 41.29 29.08
CA ILE A 162 -14.25 41.77 30.38
C ILE A 162 -13.80 43.21 30.64
N ALA A 163 -12.52 43.53 30.39
CA ALA A 163 -11.98 44.87 30.60
C ALA A 163 -12.59 45.95 29.68
N ARG A 164 -13.31 45.58 28.62
CA ARG A 164 -14.10 46.54 27.79
C ARG A 164 -15.32 47.07 28.54
N GLY A 165 -15.73 46.44 29.64
CA GLY A 165 -16.81 46.93 30.50
C GLY A 165 -18.21 46.81 29.88
N GLU A 166 -18.43 45.84 29.00
CA GLU A 166 -19.76 45.59 28.41
C GLU A 166 -20.78 45.06 29.42
N LEU A 167 -20.29 44.39 30.47
CA LEU A 167 -21.02 43.88 31.63
C LEU A 167 -20.15 44.12 32.87
N ASP A 168 -20.79 44.35 34.03
CA ASP A 168 -20.09 44.36 35.32
C ASP A 168 -19.83 42.92 35.85
N GLY A 169 -19.09 42.80 36.95
CA GLY A 169 -18.68 41.51 37.50
C GLY A 169 -19.87 40.66 37.98
N ASP A 170 -20.89 41.31 38.55
CA ASP A 170 -22.11 40.63 39.01
C ASP A 170 -22.91 40.10 37.82
N GLN A 171 -23.04 40.88 36.75
CA GLN A 171 -23.73 40.51 35.52
C GLN A 171 -23.03 39.36 34.80
N ILE A 172 -21.70 39.36 34.71
CA ILE A 172 -20.96 38.25 34.10
C ILE A 172 -21.16 36.97 34.92
N TRP A 173 -21.09 37.06 36.24
CA TRP A 173 -21.29 35.91 37.12
C TRP A 173 -22.72 35.36 37.02
N ASP A 174 -23.74 36.23 37.05
CA ASP A 174 -25.14 35.85 36.86
C ASP A 174 -25.37 35.19 35.49
N ALA A 175 -24.77 35.71 34.42
CA ALA A 175 -24.85 35.11 33.10
C ALA A 175 -24.26 33.68 33.05
N ILE A 176 -23.09 33.48 33.67
CA ILE A 176 -22.46 32.14 33.79
C ILE A 176 -23.38 31.18 34.57
N PHE A 177 -23.99 31.65 35.65
CA PHE A 177 -24.89 30.85 36.49
C PHE A 177 -26.20 30.44 35.77
N ARG A 178 -26.60 31.20 34.74
CA ARG A 178 -27.76 30.91 33.88
C ARG A 178 -27.44 29.93 32.74
N LEU A 179 -26.18 29.54 32.54
CA LEU A 179 -25.81 28.51 31.57
C LEU A 179 -26.24 27.11 32.07
N GLN A 180 -26.98 26.39 31.23
CA GLN A 180 -27.46 25.03 31.49
C GLN A 180 -26.88 24.03 30.49
N VAL A 181 -26.56 22.84 30.97
CA VAL A 181 -26.06 21.72 30.17
C VAL A 181 -26.95 20.50 30.37
N MET A 182 -27.04 19.66 29.34
CA MET A 182 -27.55 18.29 29.50
C MET A 182 -26.42 17.45 30.08
N ALA A 183 -26.48 17.14 31.38
CA ALA A 183 -25.54 16.25 32.04
C ALA A 183 -26.03 14.80 31.89
N LEU A 184 -25.20 13.98 31.26
CA LEU A 184 -25.42 12.57 30.99
C LEU A 184 -24.46 11.77 31.86
N ASP A 185 -24.97 11.22 32.97
CA ASP A 185 -24.19 10.42 33.90
C ASP A 185 -24.28 8.94 33.50
N LEU A 186 -23.12 8.31 33.29
CA LEU A 186 -23.04 6.88 32.99
C LEU A 186 -23.39 6.03 34.23
N GLU A 187 -24.07 4.93 33.98
CA GLU A 187 -24.39 3.88 34.95
C GLU A 187 -23.43 2.69 34.76
N GLU A 188 -23.30 1.80 35.75
CA GLU A 188 -22.34 0.68 35.72
C GLU A 188 -22.50 -0.25 34.49
N GLN A 189 -23.72 -0.37 33.96
CA GLN A 189 -24.03 -1.17 32.77
C GLN A 189 -23.78 -0.46 31.43
N ASP A 190 -23.54 0.85 31.45
CA ASP A 190 -23.32 1.62 30.23
C ASP A 190 -21.90 1.41 29.73
N ASP A 191 -21.74 1.21 28.41
CA ASP A 191 -20.44 1.17 27.75
C ASP A 191 -19.99 2.60 27.40
N PRO A 192 -18.95 3.15 28.09
CA PRO A 192 -18.48 4.50 27.84
C PRO A 192 -18.01 4.72 26.39
N GLN A 193 -17.44 3.69 25.76
CA GLN A 193 -16.89 3.79 24.40
C GLN A 193 -18.02 3.94 23.38
N ARG A 194 -19.04 3.08 23.45
CA ARG A 194 -20.19 3.14 22.53
C ARG A 194 -20.95 4.46 22.62
N ILE A 195 -21.09 4.99 23.84
CA ILE A 195 -21.74 6.28 24.07
C ILE A 195 -20.90 7.42 23.50
N PHE A 196 -19.59 7.36 23.71
CA PHE A 196 -18.65 8.34 23.15
C PHE A 196 -18.67 8.35 21.60
N GLU A 197 -18.66 7.18 20.96
CA GLU A 197 -18.76 7.06 19.50
C GLU A 197 -20.09 7.61 18.96
N SER A 198 -21.20 7.27 19.60
CA SER A 198 -22.53 7.73 19.20
C SER A 198 -22.67 9.25 19.28
N ILE A 199 -22.13 9.88 20.34
CA ILE A 199 -22.29 11.33 20.57
C ILE A 199 -21.36 12.15 19.65
N ASN A 200 -20.13 11.68 19.40
CA ASN A 200 -19.18 12.39 18.55
C ASN A 200 -19.53 12.38 17.05
N SER A 201 -20.46 11.51 16.61
CA SER A 201 -20.99 11.51 15.23
C SER A 201 -21.69 12.82 14.81
N THR A 202 -22.03 13.70 15.77
CA THR A 202 -22.77 14.95 15.54
C THR A 202 -21.97 16.24 15.85
N GLY A 203 -20.69 16.11 16.24
CA GLY A 203 -19.84 17.19 16.76
C GLY A 203 -18.65 17.58 15.87
N LEU A 204 -17.64 18.24 16.49
CA LEU A 204 -16.33 18.46 15.86
C LEU A 204 -15.65 17.10 15.70
N GLU A 205 -15.45 16.66 14.46
CA GLU A 205 -14.86 15.35 14.13
C GLU A 205 -13.56 15.11 14.90
N LEU A 206 -13.44 13.90 15.45
CA LEU A 206 -12.21 13.39 16.04
C LEU A 206 -11.32 12.87 14.93
N SER A 207 -10.00 13.03 15.06
CA SER A 207 -9.08 12.32 14.17
C SER A 207 -9.19 10.81 14.39
N GLU A 208 -8.76 10.03 13.41
CA GLU A 208 -8.75 8.56 13.50
C GLU A 208 -7.83 8.10 14.64
N ALA A 209 -6.69 8.75 14.81
CA ALA A 209 -5.77 8.54 15.92
C ALA A 209 -6.42 8.84 17.28
N ASP A 210 -7.22 9.90 17.40
CA ASP A 210 -7.96 10.20 18.63
C ASP A 210 -8.99 9.08 18.93
N LYS A 211 -9.72 8.59 17.91
CA LYS A 211 -10.65 7.46 18.07
C LYS A 211 -9.90 6.22 18.57
N ILE A 212 -8.77 5.87 17.96
CA ILE A 212 -7.93 4.73 18.37
C ILE A 212 -7.42 4.92 19.80
N ARG A 213 -6.90 6.09 20.17
CA ARG A 213 -6.45 6.41 21.53
C ARG A 213 -7.54 6.14 22.55
N ASN A 214 -8.77 6.59 22.26
CA ASN A 214 -9.89 6.39 23.15
C ASN A 214 -10.17 4.90 23.36
N VAL A 215 -10.24 4.11 22.29
CA VAL A 215 -10.51 2.68 22.39
C VAL A 215 -9.45 1.91 23.16
N VAL A 216 -8.17 2.18 22.91
CA VAL A 216 -7.07 1.46 23.56
C VAL A 216 -6.88 1.83 25.03
N LEU A 217 -7.45 2.95 25.50
CA LEU A 217 -7.28 3.43 26.88
C LEU A 217 -8.57 3.34 27.72
N MET A 218 -9.75 3.55 27.15
CA MET A 218 -10.98 3.83 27.91
C MET A 218 -11.45 2.67 28.82
N HIS A 219 -11.14 1.42 28.46
CA HIS A 219 -11.51 0.24 29.24
C HIS A 219 -10.58 -0.10 30.42
N HIS A 220 -9.46 0.63 30.56
CA HIS A 220 -8.47 0.36 31.60
C HIS A 220 -8.74 1.22 32.86
N PRO A 221 -8.37 0.77 34.07
CA PRO A 221 -8.40 1.61 35.27
C PRO A 221 -7.49 2.84 35.13
N SER A 222 -7.81 3.94 35.83
CA SER A 222 -7.08 5.22 35.74
C SER A 222 -5.54 5.12 35.83
N HIS A 223 -5.00 4.25 36.68
CA HIS A 223 -3.54 4.07 36.80
C HIS A 223 -2.91 3.39 35.58
N GLU A 224 -3.63 2.46 34.96
CA GLU A 224 -3.19 1.76 33.75
C GLU A 224 -3.37 2.65 32.51
N GLN A 225 -4.42 3.48 32.47
CA GLN A 225 -4.57 4.52 31.43
C GLN A 225 -3.37 5.46 31.40
N GLU A 226 -2.91 5.93 32.57
CA GLU A 226 -1.77 6.83 32.68
C GLU A 226 -0.46 6.13 32.25
N ASP A 227 -0.27 4.86 32.62
CA ASP A 227 0.86 4.05 32.14
C ASP A 227 0.87 3.87 30.62
N LEU A 228 -0.25 3.40 30.05
CA LEU A 228 -0.39 3.17 28.61
C LEU A 228 -0.21 4.45 27.80
N TYR A 229 -0.73 5.57 28.31
CA TYR A 229 -0.56 6.87 27.69
C TYR A 229 0.90 7.34 27.74
N GLU A 230 1.54 7.34 28.92
CA GLU A 230 2.89 7.90 29.07
C GLU A 230 3.97 7.06 28.41
N ASN A 231 3.92 5.74 28.60
CA ASN A 231 4.98 4.84 28.17
C ASN A 231 4.84 4.37 26.73
N TYR A 232 3.67 4.56 26.11
CA TYR A 232 3.40 4.12 24.75
C TYR A 232 2.81 5.23 23.89
N TRP A 233 1.56 5.66 24.13
CA TRP A 233 0.86 6.57 23.21
C TRP A 233 1.58 7.91 23.01
N ASN A 234 1.94 8.59 24.09
CA ASN A 234 2.66 9.86 24.06
C ASN A 234 4.05 9.73 23.38
N ARG A 235 4.71 8.57 23.53
CA ARG A 235 5.97 8.29 22.84
C ARG A 235 5.77 8.10 21.34
N ILE A 236 4.70 7.41 20.93
CA ILE A 236 4.30 7.29 19.52
C ILE A 236 4.08 8.68 18.94
N GLU A 237 3.20 9.50 19.55
CA GLU A 237 2.88 10.85 19.08
C GLU A 237 4.14 11.71 18.91
N LYS A 238 5.04 11.70 19.90
CA LYS A 238 6.30 12.45 19.83
C LYS A 238 7.25 11.93 18.77
N ALA A 239 7.35 10.61 18.58
CA ALA A 239 8.23 10.02 17.60
C ALA A 239 7.83 10.42 16.16
N VAL A 240 6.53 10.55 15.91
CA VAL A 240 5.98 10.88 14.58
C VAL A 240 5.60 12.35 14.43
N GLU A 241 6.07 13.21 15.32
CA GLU A 241 5.79 14.66 15.32
C GLU A 241 4.29 14.98 15.26
N TYR A 242 3.48 14.20 15.97
CA TYR A 242 2.02 14.29 16.04
C TYR A 242 1.29 14.01 14.71
N ARG A 243 1.97 13.45 13.70
CA ARG A 243 1.35 12.88 12.49
C ARG A 243 0.86 11.45 12.72
N THR A 244 0.08 11.25 13.78
CA THR A 244 -0.28 9.92 14.29
C THR A 244 -1.19 9.16 13.33
N ASP A 245 -2.17 9.81 12.69
CA ASP A 245 -3.04 9.18 11.69
C ASP A 245 -2.25 8.62 10.50
N TRP A 246 -1.30 9.40 9.99
CA TRP A 246 -0.38 9.00 8.91
C TRP A 246 0.45 7.78 9.32
N PHE A 247 0.99 7.76 10.54
CA PHE A 247 1.79 6.66 11.04
C PHE A 247 0.97 5.37 11.21
N ILE A 248 -0.19 5.46 11.88
CA ILE A 248 -1.03 4.29 12.15
C ILE A 248 -1.45 3.64 10.82
N ARG A 249 -1.75 4.45 9.80
CA ARG A 249 -2.05 3.94 8.45
C ARG A 249 -0.93 3.04 7.91
N PHE A 250 0.33 3.48 7.95
CA PHE A 250 1.46 2.66 7.48
C PHE A 250 1.78 1.48 8.41
N TYR A 251 1.58 1.64 9.71
CA TYR A 251 1.65 0.51 10.66
C TYR A 251 0.64 -0.58 10.28
N LEU A 252 -0.62 -0.22 10.06
CA LEU A 252 -1.65 -1.18 9.64
C LEU A 252 -1.33 -1.83 8.29
N VAL A 253 -0.80 -1.07 7.32
CA VAL A 253 -0.34 -1.64 6.05
C VAL A 253 0.72 -2.71 6.29
N SER A 254 1.70 -2.46 7.16
CA SER A 254 2.75 -3.44 7.48
C SER A 254 2.22 -4.70 8.18
N LYS A 255 1.07 -4.60 8.86
CA LYS A 255 0.47 -5.69 9.64
C LYS A 255 -0.56 -6.50 8.86
N THR A 256 -1.26 -5.85 7.94
CA THR A 256 -2.42 -6.44 7.26
C THR A 256 -2.20 -6.65 5.77
N GLY A 257 -1.16 -6.07 5.19
CA GLY A 257 -0.96 -6.03 3.74
C GLY A 257 -1.99 -5.17 2.99
N LYS A 258 -2.86 -4.45 3.71
CA LYS A 258 -3.97 -3.68 3.17
C LYS A 258 -3.80 -2.20 3.46
N THR A 259 -4.14 -1.36 2.48
CA THR A 259 -4.06 0.09 2.63
C THR A 259 -5.41 0.67 3.00
N PRO A 260 -5.66 1.04 4.27
CA PRO A 260 -6.93 1.63 4.64
C PRO A 260 -7.10 3.03 4.03
N ARG A 261 -8.35 3.43 3.81
CA ARG A 261 -8.73 4.81 3.48
C ARG A 261 -8.36 5.74 4.64
N GLN A 262 -8.13 7.01 4.34
CA GLN A 262 -7.65 7.96 5.36
C GLN A 262 -8.65 8.19 6.49
N ASP A 263 -9.95 8.10 6.21
CA ASP A 263 -11.08 8.22 7.12
C ASP A 263 -11.56 6.87 7.69
N GLY A 264 -10.98 5.75 7.23
CA GLY A 264 -11.30 4.39 7.69
C GLY A 264 -10.19 3.75 8.53
N VAL A 265 -9.18 4.52 8.98
CA VAL A 265 -8.04 4.00 9.74
C VAL A 265 -8.49 3.42 11.09
N TYR A 266 -9.48 4.03 11.74
CA TYR A 266 -10.05 3.52 12.98
C TYR A 266 -10.69 2.13 12.81
N GLU A 267 -11.54 1.96 11.80
CA GLU A 267 -12.22 0.70 11.52
C GLU A 267 -11.23 -0.41 11.20
N ALA A 268 -10.24 -0.12 10.33
CA ALA A 268 -9.17 -1.06 10.02
C ALA A 268 -8.34 -1.45 11.26
N PHE A 269 -8.09 -0.51 12.19
CA PHE A 269 -7.42 -0.83 13.45
C PHE A 269 -8.27 -1.75 14.34
N ARG A 270 -9.59 -1.54 14.40
CA ARG A 270 -10.50 -2.37 15.19
C ARG A 270 -10.56 -3.79 14.65
N ASP A 271 -10.64 -3.94 13.33
CA ASP A 271 -10.62 -5.25 12.68
C ASP A 271 -9.30 -5.97 12.94
N TYR A 272 -8.18 -5.26 12.78
CA TYR A 272 -6.87 -5.77 13.14
C TYR A 272 -6.81 -6.24 14.61
N GLN A 273 -7.23 -5.38 15.56
CA GLN A 273 -7.23 -5.67 16.99
C GLN A 273 -8.08 -6.91 17.34
N ASN A 274 -9.25 -7.07 16.71
CA ASN A 274 -10.13 -8.21 16.95
C ASN A 274 -9.58 -9.53 16.39
N ASN A 275 -8.75 -9.45 15.35
CA ASN A 275 -8.21 -10.61 14.63
C ASN A 275 -6.85 -11.09 15.17
N VAL A 276 -6.20 -10.32 16.05
CA VAL A 276 -4.93 -10.70 16.68
C VAL A 276 -5.13 -11.21 18.11
N LYS A 277 -4.36 -12.22 18.51
CA LYS A 277 -4.34 -12.76 19.89
C LYS A 277 -3.44 -11.94 20.84
N ALA A 278 -3.16 -10.68 20.51
CA ALA A 278 -2.26 -9.80 21.26
C ALA A 278 -3.05 -8.91 22.23
N SER A 279 -2.48 -8.61 23.40
CA SER A 279 -3.10 -7.64 24.31
C SER A 279 -2.95 -6.21 23.77
N THR A 280 -3.80 -5.28 24.22
CA THR A 280 -3.68 -3.85 23.87
C THR A 280 -2.28 -3.30 24.16
N ARG A 281 -1.65 -3.76 25.25
CA ARG A 281 -0.30 -3.35 25.63
C ARG A 281 0.76 -3.86 24.65
N ASP A 282 0.61 -5.08 24.15
CA ASP A 282 1.54 -5.66 23.18
C ASP A 282 1.47 -4.91 21.85
N ILE A 283 0.25 -4.62 21.38
CA ILE A 283 0.00 -3.80 20.19
C ILE A 283 0.63 -2.41 20.35
N LEU A 284 0.36 -1.72 21.47
CA LEU A 284 0.93 -0.40 21.74
C LEU A 284 2.46 -0.43 21.89
N SER A 285 3.04 -1.51 22.42
CA SER A 285 4.49 -1.69 22.49
C SER A 285 5.10 -1.78 21.11
N GLU A 286 4.54 -2.60 20.23
CA GLU A 286 5.03 -2.75 18.86
C GLU A 286 4.83 -1.45 18.05
N MET A 287 3.65 -0.81 18.16
CA MET A 287 3.40 0.49 17.53
C MET A 287 4.41 1.55 17.97
N ARG A 288 4.79 1.57 19.25
CA ARG A 288 5.84 2.47 19.76
C ARG A 288 7.17 2.21 19.07
N ASP A 289 7.56 0.95 18.95
CA ASP A 289 8.84 0.59 18.33
C ASP A 289 8.84 0.96 16.84
N TYR A 290 7.74 0.71 16.12
CA TYR A 290 7.59 1.10 14.70
C TYR A 290 7.57 2.63 14.53
N ALA A 291 6.96 3.36 15.47
CA ALA A 291 6.99 4.82 15.47
C ALA A 291 8.43 5.35 15.62
N GLU A 292 9.22 4.75 16.53
CA GLU A 292 10.64 5.08 16.69
C GLU A 292 11.46 4.71 15.45
N TYR A 293 11.19 3.57 14.82
CA TYR A 293 11.85 3.15 13.58
C TYR A 293 11.52 4.11 12.43
N SER A 294 10.25 4.50 12.27
CA SER A 294 9.84 5.49 11.27
C SER A 294 10.56 6.82 11.45
N ARG A 295 10.73 7.27 12.71
CA ARG A 295 11.51 8.47 13.03
C ARG A 295 12.95 8.30 12.59
N GLU A 296 13.63 7.23 13.01
CA GLU A 296 15.03 6.98 12.68
C GLU A 296 15.28 6.88 11.17
N LEU A 297 14.34 6.27 10.43
CA LEU A 297 14.36 6.21 8.97
C LEU A 297 14.24 7.62 8.37
N ASN A 298 13.25 8.40 8.81
CA ASN A 298 12.98 9.75 8.30
C ASN A 298 14.09 10.76 8.65
N THR A 299 14.75 10.60 9.80
CA THR A 299 15.87 11.45 10.22
C THR A 299 17.23 10.91 9.81
N ALA A 300 17.28 9.75 9.12
CA ALA A 300 18.50 9.06 8.72
C ALA A 300 19.49 8.91 9.90
N SER A 301 18.97 8.38 11.00
CA SER A 301 19.67 8.19 12.27
C SER A 301 19.48 6.76 12.79
N THR A 302 19.54 5.78 11.89
CA THR A 302 19.38 4.35 12.19
C THR A 302 20.55 3.78 12.99
N GLY A 303 21.67 4.51 13.04
CA GLY A 303 22.92 4.06 13.65
C GLY A 303 23.82 3.29 12.68
N ILE A 304 23.44 3.21 11.39
CA ILE A 304 24.22 2.58 10.32
C ILE A 304 24.71 3.68 9.38
N PRO A 305 25.98 4.14 9.50
CA PRO A 305 26.45 5.33 8.79
C PRO A 305 26.32 5.26 7.26
N ALA A 306 26.49 4.08 6.67
CA ALA A 306 26.37 3.89 5.22
C ALA A 306 24.91 4.02 4.75
N ALA A 307 23.97 3.35 5.42
CA ALA A 307 22.54 3.49 5.17
C ALA A 307 22.07 4.93 5.44
N ASP A 308 22.48 5.53 6.56
CA ASP A 308 22.12 6.91 6.94
C ASP A 308 22.60 7.94 5.89
N LYS A 309 23.76 7.73 5.28
CA LYS A 309 24.24 8.58 4.16
C LYS A 309 23.31 8.50 2.95
N ARG A 310 22.78 7.32 2.64
CA ARG A 310 21.84 7.11 1.53
C ARG A 310 20.45 7.64 1.88
N LEU A 311 19.95 7.34 3.09
CA LEU A 311 18.65 7.78 3.61
C LEU A 311 18.50 9.30 3.61
N ARG A 312 19.54 10.06 3.97
CA ARG A 312 19.49 11.54 3.92
C ARG A 312 19.06 12.08 2.56
N ARG A 313 19.52 11.45 1.47
CA ARG A 313 19.13 11.84 0.11
C ARG A 313 17.77 11.24 -0.25
N PHE A 314 17.55 9.96 0.05
CA PHE A 314 16.28 9.28 -0.17
C PHE A 314 15.09 10.02 0.45
N ASN A 315 15.25 10.60 1.64
CA ASN A 315 14.19 11.31 2.34
C ASN A 315 13.85 12.69 1.74
N MET A 316 14.66 13.22 0.82
CA MET A 316 14.38 14.50 0.14
C MET A 316 13.11 14.43 -0.72
N VAL A 317 12.74 13.24 -1.18
CA VAL A 317 11.65 13.01 -2.15
C VAL A 317 10.44 12.30 -1.54
N LYS A 318 10.35 12.27 -0.19
CA LYS A 318 9.21 11.79 0.62
C LYS A 318 8.67 10.42 0.17
N HIS A 319 9.47 9.38 0.36
CA HIS A 319 9.15 8.01 -0.03
C HIS A 319 8.42 7.20 1.06
N ASP A 320 7.39 7.79 1.66
CA ASP A 320 6.64 7.18 2.78
C ASP A 320 6.05 5.81 2.42
N VAL A 321 5.80 5.55 1.12
CA VAL A 321 5.29 4.27 0.62
C VAL A 321 6.18 3.07 0.95
N THR A 322 7.47 3.27 1.23
CA THR A 322 8.37 2.17 1.60
C THR A 322 8.33 1.82 3.08
N LEU A 323 7.70 2.63 3.93
CA LEU A 323 7.67 2.43 5.38
C LEU A 323 7.10 1.07 5.81
N PRO A 324 6.05 0.52 5.17
CA PRO A 324 5.57 -0.82 5.52
C PRO A 324 6.62 -1.92 5.40
N LEU A 325 7.60 -1.74 4.52
CA LEU A 325 8.75 -2.64 4.36
C LEU A 325 9.90 -2.26 5.30
N THR A 326 10.25 -0.97 5.38
CA THR A 326 11.48 -0.54 6.06
C THR A 326 11.35 -0.46 7.58
N MET A 327 10.17 -0.18 8.13
CA MET A 327 9.93 -0.18 9.57
C MET A 327 10.16 -1.56 10.21
N PRO A 328 9.49 -2.65 9.76
CA PRO A 328 9.74 -3.97 10.33
C PRO A 328 11.16 -4.46 10.06
N LEU A 329 11.73 -4.17 8.88
CA LEU A 329 13.12 -4.50 8.55
C LEU A 329 14.13 -3.84 9.50
N LEU A 330 13.94 -2.58 9.88
CA LEU A 330 14.81 -1.93 10.88
C LEU A 330 14.68 -2.59 12.26
N GLY A 331 13.51 -3.14 12.59
CA GLY A 331 13.32 -3.99 13.76
C GLY A 331 14.20 -5.24 13.73
N GLU A 332 14.24 -5.96 12.59
CA GLU A 332 15.11 -7.12 12.38
C GLU A 332 16.61 -6.78 12.47
N VAL A 333 17.00 -5.62 11.94
CA VAL A 333 18.37 -5.12 12.06
C VAL A 333 18.75 -4.90 13.53
N LYS A 334 17.85 -4.32 14.32
CA LYS A 334 18.06 -4.11 15.77
C LYS A 334 18.04 -5.42 16.55
N ALA A 335 17.26 -6.41 16.10
CA ALA A 335 17.25 -7.77 16.66
C ALA A 335 18.51 -8.58 16.26
N GLY A 336 19.23 -8.15 15.23
CA GLY A 336 20.44 -8.80 14.72
C GLY A 336 20.18 -9.94 13.73
N THR A 337 18.94 -10.09 13.23
CA THR A 337 18.59 -11.09 12.20
C THR A 337 18.93 -10.63 10.78
N VAL A 338 19.12 -9.33 10.59
CA VAL A 338 19.60 -8.71 9.36
C VAL A 338 20.81 -7.83 9.67
N SER A 339 21.85 -7.89 8.85
CA SER A 339 23.06 -7.09 9.07
C SER A 339 22.87 -5.64 8.61
N GLY A 340 23.62 -4.70 9.20
CA GLY A 340 23.57 -3.30 8.76
C GLY A 340 24.06 -3.09 7.30
N GLU A 341 24.90 -3.98 6.79
CA GLU A 341 25.34 -3.99 5.39
C GLU A 341 24.19 -4.41 4.46
N ASP A 342 23.49 -5.49 4.81
CA ASP A 342 22.30 -5.96 4.07
C ASP A 342 21.18 -4.92 4.07
N PHE A 343 20.96 -4.26 5.21
CA PHE A 343 20.03 -3.12 5.29
C PHE A 343 20.46 -1.95 4.37
N THR A 344 21.76 -1.66 4.29
CA THR A 344 22.28 -0.61 3.39
C THR A 344 21.98 -0.95 1.93
N ASP A 345 22.18 -2.20 1.53
CA ASP A 345 21.89 -2.67 0.18
C ASP A 345 20.38 -2.59 -0.13
N VAL A 346 19.51 -2.91 0.83
CA VAL A 346 18.06 -2.69 0.70
C VAL A 346 17.75 -1.22 0.39
N ILE A 347 18.28 -0.27 1.17
CA ILE A 347 18.03 1.16 0.92
C ILE A 347 18.53 1.58 -0.48
N ILE A 348 19.67 1.05 -0.95
CA ILE A 348 20.17 1.31 -2.31
C ILE A 348 19.20 0.78 -3.37
N ILE A 349 18.69 -0.45 -3.19
CA ILE A 349 17.72 -1.07 -4.11
C ILE A 349 16.44 -0.24 -4.18
N LEU A 350 15.88 0.14 -3.03
CA LEU A 350 14.66 0.94 -2.96
C LEU A 350 14.82 2.32 -3.61
N ASP A 351 15.92 2.99 -3.31
CA ASP A 351 16.26 4.28 -3.91
C ASP A 351 16.42 4.19 -5.43
N SER A 352 17.12 3.16 -5.91
CA SER A 352 17.26 2.88 -7.35
C SER A 352 15.91 2.58 -8.01
N TYR A 353 15.10 1.73 -7.38
CA TYR A 353 13.80 1.32 -7.90
C TYR A 353 12.86 2.52 -8.08
N LEU A 354 12.67 3.33 -7.04
CA LEU A 354 11.78 4.48 -7.07
C LEU A 354 12.27 5.55 -8.06
N PHE A 355 13.56 5.84 -8.07
CA PHE A 355 14.10 6.87 -8.95
C PHE A 355 14.09 6.44 -10.43
N ARG A 356 14.45 5.19 -10.73
CA ARG A 356 14.38 4.67 -12.10
C ARG A 356 12.96 4.67 -12.64
N ARG A 357 11.98 4.27 -11.82
CA ARG A 357 10.55 4.35 -12.19
C ARG A 357 10.12 5.78 -12.49
N PHE A 358 10.50 6.73 -11.63
CA PHE A 358 10.20 8.14 -11.83
C PHE A 358 10.78 8.67 -13.16
N VAL A 359 12.06 8.41 -13.43
CA VAL A 359 12.72 8.87 -14.66
C VAL A 359 12.12 8.20 -15.90
N SER A 360 11.84 6.90 -15.83
CA SER A 360 11.29 6.13 -16.96
C SER A 360 9.77 6.31 -17.14
N GLY A 361 9.13 7.15 -16.32
CA GLY A 361 7.70 7.47 -16.46
C GLY A 361 6.75 6.33 -16.06
N VAL A 362 7.21 5.36 -15.26
CA VAL A 362 6.36 4.29 -14.75
C VAL A 362 5.39 4.87 -13.72
N LEU A 363 4.09 4.58 -13.88
CA LEU A 363 3.03 5.07 -13.00
C LEU A 363 3.27 4.66 -11.54
N THR A 364 2.85 5.51 -10.59
CA THR A 364 3.05 5.27 -9.15
C THR A 364 1.91 4.51 -8.48
N SER A 365 0.80 4.25 -9.19
CA SER A 365 -0.40 3.59 -8.65
C SER A 365 -0.09 2.25 -7.97
N ALA A 366 0.73 1.42 -8.61
CA ALA A 366 1.10 0.11 -8.11
C ALA A 366 2.00 0.12 -6.84
N LEU A 367 2.63 1.25 -6.48
CA LEU A 367 3.60 1.30 -5.37
C LEU A 367 2.99 0.90 -4.03
N ASN A 368 1.80 1.39 -3.71
CA ASN A 368 1.15 1.09 -2.43
C ASN A 368 0.90 -0.41 -2.29
N LYS A 369 0.37 -1.06 -3.34
CA LYS A 369 0.09 -2.50 -3.36
C LYS A 369 1.37 -3.34 -3.27
N ILE A 370 2.42 -2.92 -4.00
CA ILE A 370 3.73 -3.59 -3.95
C ILE A 370 4.29 -3.54 -2.53
N PHE A 371 4.45 -2.35 -1.95
CA PHE A 371 5.09 -2.21 -0.64
C PHE A 371 4.25 -2.74 0.53
N ALA A 372 2.93 -2.83 0.36
CA ALA A 372 2.07 -3.46 1.36
C ALA A 372 2.35 -4.96 1.53
N THR A 373 2.73 -5.66 0.46
CA THR A 373 2.91 -7.13 0.44
C THR A 373 4.37 -7.57 0.37
N LEU A 374 5.29 -6.67 0.00
CA LEU A 374 6.69 -7.01 -0.27
C LEU A 374 7.43 -7.56 0.97
N TYR A 375 7.10 -7.09 2.17
CA TYR A 375 7.74 -7.57 3.40
C TYR A 375 7.40 -9.04 3.68
N SER A 376 6.10 -9.41 3.61
CA SER A 376 5.64 -10.79 3.81
C SER A 376 6.07 -11.70 2.66
N GLU A 377 6.05 -11.21 1.42
CA GLU A 377 6.60 -11.91 0.26
C GLU A 377 8.07 -12.28 0.48
N ILE A 378 8.91 -11.32 0.90
CA ILE A 378 10.33 -11.57 1.16
C ILE A 378 10.51 -12.60 2.26
N HIS A 379 9.77 -12.49 3.37
CA HIS A 379 9.84 -13.48 4.46
C HIS A 379 9.45 -14.89 4.01
N ARG A 380 8.41 -14.99 3.18
CA ARG A 380 7.98 -16.27 2.62
C ARG A 380 9.04 -16.89 1.72
N LEU A 381 9.70 -16.09 0.88
CA LEU A 381 10.70 -16.58 -0.07
C LEU A 381 12.07 -16.82 0.58
N ARG A 382 12.41 -16.06 1.63
CA ARG A 382 13.73 -16.09 2.27
C ARG A 382 13.90 -17.35 3.12
N GLY A 383 14.97 -18.10 2.85
CA GLY A 383 15.44 -19.22 3.65
C GLY A 383 16.49 -18.83 4.69
N GLU A 384 16.99 -19.84 5.42
CA GLU A 384 18.03 -19.64 6.43
C GLU A 384 19.36 -19.26 5.76
N GLY A 385 19.89 -18.09 6.11
CA GLY A 385 21.16 -17.58 5.58
C GLY A 385 21.03 -16.68 4.34
N ASP A 386 19.84 -16.59 3.74
CA ASP A 386 19.58 -15.69 2.63
C ASP A 386 19.59 -14.23 3.09
N ARG A 387 20.22 -13.37 2.28
CA ARG A 387 20.23 -11.92 2.51
C ARG A 387 18.88 -11.32 2.12
N PHE A 388 18.41 -10.37 2.92
CA PHE A 388 17.16 -9.67 2.63
C PHE A 388 17.24 -8.91 1.29
N SER A 389 18.37 -8.26 1.02
CA SER A 389 18.60 -7.51 -0.22
C SER A 389 18.54 -8.38 -1.48
N ASP A 390 19.01 -9.62 -1.41
CA ASP A 390 18.97 -10.58 -2.52
C ASP A 390 17.53 -10.98 -2.88
N VAL A 391 16.75 -11.36 -1.87
CA VAL A 391 15.33 -11.72 -2.06
C VAL A 391 14.51 -10.50 -2.51
N LEU A 392 14.80 -9.31 -2.00
CA LEU A 392 14.20 -8.06 -2.46
C LEU A 392 14.51 -7.79 -3.93
N ALA A 393 15.77 -7.97 -4.35
CA ALA A 393 16.18 -7.79 -5.73
C ALA A 393 15.43 -8.77 -6.65
N TYR A 394 15.36 -10.05 -6.28
CA TYR A 394 14.57 -11.05 -7.00
C TYR A 394 13.08 -10.65 -7.12
N SER A 395 12.47 -10.27 -5.98
CA SER A 395 11.04 -9.95 -5.88
C SER A 395 10.65 -8.71 -6.69
N LEU A 396 11.52 -7.70 -6.79
CA LEU A 396 11.26 -6.52 -7.60
C LEU A 396 11.56 -6.74 -9.09
N ARG A 397 12.58 -7.56 -9.43
CA ARG A 397 12.96 -7.82 -10.83
C ARG A 397 11.97 -8.68 -11.59
N ARG A 398 11.29 -9.61 -10.90
CA ARG A 398 10.30 -10.49 -11.53
C ARG A 398 8.97 -9.80 -11.86
N ARG A 399 8.75 -8.58 -11.36
CA ARG A 399 7.51 -7.83 -11.59
C ARG A 399 7.47 -7.25 -13.01
N ALA A 400 6.29 -7.28 -13.62
CA ALA A 400 6.02 -6.76 -14.96
C ALA A 400 5.14 -5.49 -14.92
N ALA A 401 4.83 -4.93 -16.10
CA ALA A 401 3.90 -3.81 -16.31
C ALA A 401 4.10 -2.63 -15.33
N SER A 402 3.07 -2.23 -14.58
CA SER A 402 3.09 -1.08 -13.66
C SER A 402 3.97 -1.30 -12.42
N GLY A 403 4.36 -2.53 -12.12
CA GLY A 403 5.25 -2.89 -11.00
C GLY A 403 6.71 -3.15 -11.36
N ARG A 404 7.06 -3.09 -12.64
CA ARG A 404 8.39 -3.48 -13.14
C ARG A 404 9.53 -2.58 -12.64
N PHE A 405 10.73 -3.15 -12.64
CA PHE A 405 11.98 -2.45 -12.39
C PHE A 405 12.62 -2.03 -13.73
N PRO A 406 12.72 -0.73 -14.07
CA PRO A 406 13.27 -0.30 -15.36
C PRO A 406 14.70 -0.77 -15.60
N THR A 407 14.95 -1.30 -16.79
CA THR A 407 16.26 -1.84 -17.20
C THR A 407 17.28 -0.72 -17.37
N ASP A 408 18.56 -1.08 -17.49
CA ASP A 408 19.62 -0.11 -17.76
C ASP A 408 19.42 0.63 -19.07
N ASP A 409 18.97 -0.05 -20.12
CA ASP A 409 18.74 0.58 -21.43
C ASP A 409 17.58 1.57 -21.39
N GLU A 410 16.46 1.17 -20.81
CA GLU A 410 15.29 2.04 -20.64
C GLU A 410 15.60 3.27 -19.79
N PHE A 411 16.27 3.06 -18.65
CA PHE A 411 16.65 4.15 -17.76
C PHE A 411 17.65 5.08 -18.45
N LYS A 412 18.63 4.54 -19.17
CA LYS A 412 19.63 5.31 -19.92
C LYS A 412 18.98 6.20 -20.98
N GLU A 413 18.06 5.64 -21.77
CA GLU A 413 17.32 6.38 -22.79
C GLU A 413 16.44 7.47 -22.17
N SER A 414 15.65 7.12 -21.15
CA SER A 414 14.75 8.04 -20.46
C SER A 414 15.51 9.17 -19.76
N PHE A 415 16.60 8.85 -19.06
CA PHE A 415 17.43 9.85 -18.37
C PHE A 415 18.08 10.82 -19.35
N ALA A 416 18.50 10.35 -20.53
CA ALA A 416 19.12 11.18 -21.56
C ALA A 416 18.11 12.11 -22.25
N THR A 417 16.87 11.69 -22.43
CA THR A 417 15.88 12.37 -23.28
C THR A 417 14.83 13.17 -22.52
N ARG A 418 14.55 12.82 -21.26
CA ARG A 418 13.50 13.45 -20.43
C ARG A 418 13.81 14.92 -20.12
N ASN A 419 12.73 15.71 -20.03
CA ASN A 419 12.80 17.05 -19.48
C ASN A 419 13.00 16.98 -17.95
N LEU A 420 14.26 17.06 -17.50
CA LEU A 420 14.63 17.01 -16.08
C LEU A 420 14.65 18.39 -15.42
N TYR A 421 14.41 19.46 -16.19
CA TYR A 421 14.28 20.81 -15.64
C TYR A 421 12.89 21.06 -15.04
N ASN A 422 11.82 20.65 -15.72
CA ASN A 422 10.43 20.90 -15.34
C ASN A 422 9.81 19.81 -14.44
N ILE A 423 10.63 19.01 -13.77
CA ILE A 423 10.14 18.06 -12.76
C ILE A 423 9.87 18.76 -11.42
N LYS A 424 9.16 18.07 -10.51
CA LYS A 424 8.94 18.54 -9.13
C LYS A 424 10.26 18.96 -8.49
N SER A 425 10.23 20.06 -7.72
CA SER A 425 11.41 20.69 -7.12
C SER A 425 12.24 19.71 -6.28
N GLU A 426 11.58 18.85 -5.53
CA GLU A 426 12.19 17.85 -4.65
C GLU A 426 13.00 16.84 -5.46
N ASN A 427 12.41 16.28 -6.52
CA ASN A 427 13.08 15.34 -7.42
C ASN A 427 14.26 15.99 -8.15
N ARG A 428 14.13 17.28 -8.47
CA ARG A 428 15.18 18.06 -9.12
C ARG A 428 16.36 18.30 -8.18
N SER A 429 16.10 18.75 -6.96
CA SER A 429 17.12 18.91 -5.92
C SER A 429 17.82 17.58 -5.62
N TYR A 430 17.05 16.51 -5.49
CA TYR A 430 17.56 15.15 -5.28
C TYR A 430 18.49 14.69 -6.41
N LEU A 431 18.08 14.88 -7.67
CA LEU A 431 18.90 14.52 -8.84
C LEU A 431 20.28 15.19 -8.80
N PHE A 432 20.33 16.51 -8.63
CA PHE A 432 21.60 17.24 -8.65
C PHE A 432 22.44 17.00 -7.39
N GLU A 433 21.81 16.82 -6.23
CA GLU A 433 22.46 16.39 -4.98
C GLU A 433 23.18 15.04 -5.18
N CYS A 434 22.49 14.06 -5.76
CA CYS A 434 23.04 12.73 -6.04
C CYS A 434 24.18 12.77 -7.07
N LEU A 435 24.02 13.52 -8.16
CA LEU A 435 25.05 13.61 -9.21
C LEU A 435 26.33 14.33 -8.76
N GLU A 436 26.21 15.41 -7.97
CA GLU A 436 27.37 16.16 -7.48
C GLU A 436 28.14 15.40 -6.40
N ASN A 437 27.43 14.84 -5.42
CA ASN A 437 28.05 14.26 -4.24
C ASN A 437 28.37 12.78 -4.42
N ASN A 438 27.54 12.05 -5.14
CA ASN A 438 27.73 10.64 -5.45
C ASN A 438 28.21 9.84 -4.22
N TRP A 439 29.34 9.11 -4.29
CA TRP A 439 29.97 8.45 -3.12
C TRP A 439 31.03 9.29 -2.38
N SER A 440 31.29 10.53 -2.81
CA SER A 440 32.35 11.37 -2.24
C SER A 440 32.16 11.62 -0.74
N ASN A 441 33.26 11.72 0.00
CA ASN A 441 33.27 12.23 1.37
C ASN A 441 33.33 13.77 1.39
N ASP A 442 33.90 14.37 0.34
CA ASP A 442 33.84 15.81 0.11
C ASP A 442 32.52 16.12 -0.59
N THR A 443 31.50 16.48 0.20
CA THR A 443 30.13 16.79 -0.25
C THR A 443 29.84 18.29 -0.23
N HIS A 444 28.98 18.73 -1.14
CA HIS A 444 28.39 20.06 -1.16
C HIS A 444 26.88 19.94 -0.96
N ASP A 445 26.27 20.68 -0.04
CA ASP A 445 24.81 20.61 0.18
C ASP A 445 24.03 21.32 -0.93
N ILE A 446 23.88 20.67 -2.09
CA ILE A 446 23.21 21.21 -3.27
C ILE A 446 21.73 21.42 -2.99
N ALA A 447 21.09 20.47 -2.30
CA ALA A 447 19.69 20.54 -1.95
C ALA A 447 19.32 21.79 -1.16
N ILE A 448 20.02 22.02 -0.04
CA ILE A 448 19.79 23.17 0.85
C ILE A 448 20.12 24.47 0.13
N ALA A 449 21.20 24.48 -0.66
CA ALA A 449 21.59 25.66 -1.40
C ALA A 449 20.57 26.04 -2.50
N LEU A 450 19.93 25.05 -3.14
CA LEU A 450 18.83 25.28 -4.09
C LEU A 450 17.57 25.81 -3.39
N GLU A 451 17.20 25.24 -2.24
CA GLU A 451 16.04 25.68 -1.46
C GLU A 451 16.24 27.10 -0.90
N GLY A 452 17.42 27.39 -0.36
CA GLY A 452 17.83 28.71 0.10
C GLY A 452 18.16 29.70 -1.03
N GLN A 453 18.01 29.30 -2.29
CA GLN A 453 18.28 30.10 -3.50
C GLN A 453 19.69 30.69 -3.58
N SER A 454 20.65 30.12 -2.83
CA SER A 454 22.07 30.51 -2.91
C SER A 454 22.74 29.92 -4.15
N ILE A 455 22.20 28.83 -4.68
CA ILE A 455 22.48 28.31 -6.01
C ILE A 455 21.17 28.08 -6.78
N SER A 456 21.30 27.94 -8.09
CA SER A 456 20.19 27.67 -8.99
C SER A 456 20.63 26.72 -10.10
N ILE A 457 19.65 26.15 -10.78
CA ILE A 457 19.90 25.31 -11.95
C ILE A 457 20.05 26.22 -13.17
N GLU A 458 21.17 26.05 -13.85
CA GLU A 458 21.60 26.83 -15.00
C GLU A 458 21.44 26.02 -16.28
N HIS A 459 20.95 26.70 -17.31
CA HIS A 459 20.96 26.26 -18.69
C HIS A 459 22.25 26.69 -19.36
N ILE A 460 23.13 25.74 -19.70
CA ILE A 460 24.44 26.07 -20.31
C ILE A 460 24.19 26.80 -21.65
N MET A 461 23.47 26.14 -22.56
CA MET A 461 22.75 26.78 -23.66
C MET A 461 21.44 27.38 -23.13
N PRO A 462 21.21 28.70 -23.25
CA PRO A 462 20.13 29.39 -22.57
C PRO A 462 18.73 29.00 -23.09
N GLN A 463 17.71 29.24 -22.27
CA GLN A 463 16.30 29.03 -22.64
C GLN A 463 15.85 29.91 -23.82
N THR A 464 16.49 31.06 -24.03
CA THR A 464 16.25 31.91 -25.20
C THR A 464 17.53 32.04 -26.01
N LEU A 465 17.52 31.52 -27.24
CA LEU A 465 18.67 31.61 -28.14
C LEU A 465 18.95 33.05 -28.57
N THR A 466 20.20 33.48 -28.42
CA THR A 466 20.71 34.72 -29.02
C THR A 466 21.19 34.48 -30.47
N SER A 467 21.51 35.56 -31.19
CA SER A 467 22.11 35.44 -32.52
C SER A 467 23.45 34.69 -32.49
N ALA A 468 24.26 34.90 -31.46
CA ALA A 468 25.54 34.22 -31.28
C ALA A 468 25.35 32.71 -31.07
N TRP A 469 24.40 32.30 -30.22
CA TRP A 469 24.10 30.87 -30.03
C TRP A 469 23.56 30.22 -31.31
N ARG A 470 22.73 30.91 -32.10
CA ARG A 470 22.29 30.40 -33.42
C ARG A 470 23.47 30.19 -34.38
N GLN A 471 24.46 31.09 -34.34
CA GLN A 471 25.67 30.94 -35.14
C GLN A 471 26.52 29.74 -34.70
N ASP A 472 26.70 29.56 -33.39
CA ASP A 472 27.50 28.47 -32.82
C ASP A 472 26.85 27.08 -33.04
N LEU A 473 25.52 27.01 -33.01
CA LEU A 473 24.75 25.77 -33.21
C LEU A 473 24.53 25.42 -34.69
N GLY A 474 24.65 26.40 -35.59
CA GLY A 474 24.50 26.19 -37.03
C GLY A 474 23.04 26.27 -37.53
N PRO A 475 22.75 25.74 -38.74
CA PRO A 475 21.46 25.92 -39.41
C PRO A 475 20.27 25.31 -38.66
N ASP A 476 20.49 24.26 -37.89
CA ASP A 476 19.45 23.51 -37.17
C ASP A 476 19.28 23.96 -35.70
N ALA A 477 19.75 25.18 -35.37
CA ALA A 477 19.81 25.68 -34.00
C ALA A 477 18.48 25.60 -33.23
N GLU A 478 17.34 25.88 -33.88
CA GLU A 478 16.03 25.84 -33.23
C GLU A 478 15.57 24.41 -32.93
N GLU A 479 15.87 23.44 -33.79
CA GLU A 479 15.56 22.02 -33.57
C GLU A 479 16.46 21.43 -32.45
N ILE A 480 17.75 21.78 -32.48
CA ILE A 480 18.70 21.43 -31.42
C ILE A 480 18.21 22.00 -30.08
N HIS A 481 17.78 23.27 -30.06
CA HIS A 481 17.28 23.91 -28.84
C HIS A 481 16.01 23.26 -28.30
N ALA A 482 15.01 23.03 -29.16
CA ALA A 482 13.78 22.35 -28.78
C ALA A 482 14.03 20.97 -28.17
N THR A 483 15.02 20.25 -28.71
CA THR A 483 15.41 18.91 -28.25
C THR A 483 16.19 18.94 -26.94
N TRP A 484 17.23 19.77 -26.85
CA TRP A 484 18.25 19.68 -25.80
C TRP A 484 18.07 20.63 -24.63
N CYS A 485 17.29 21.71 -24.78
CA CYS A 485 17.22 22.80 -23.80
C CYS A 485 17.03 22.30 -22.36
N ASN A 486 16.11 21.36 -22.14
CA ASN A 486 15.77 20.87 -20.80
C ASN A 486 16.28 19.46 -20.47
N ARG A 487 17.19 18.92 -21.29
CA ARG A 487 17.81 17.60 -21.08
C ARG A 487 19.02 17.71 -20.17
N ILE A 488 19.37 16.62 -19.50
CA ILE A 488 20.43 16.59 -18.48
C ILE A 488 21.78 17.12 -18.97
N GLY A 489 22.13 16.88 -20.24
CA GLY A 489 23.36 17.37 -20.86
C GLY A 489 23.46 18.90 -20.89
N ASN A 490 22.34 19.62 -20.87
CA ASN A 490 22.33 21.09 -20.90
C ASN A 490 22.14 21.74 -19.51
N LEU A 491 21.97 20.93 -18.46
CA LEU A 491 21.67 21.43 -17.12
C LEU A 491 22.89 21.32 -16.20
N THR A 492 23.03 22.31 -15.32
CA THR A 492 24.02 22.28 -14.23
C THR A 492 23.60 23.16 -13.06
N VAL A 493 24.44 23.25 -12.02
CA VAL A 493 24.23 24.11 -10.85
C VAL A 493 25.22 25.28 -10.81
N THR A 494 24.76 26.45 -10.37
CA THR A 494 25.60 27.64 -10.17
C THR A 494 24.99 28.65 -9.18
N GLY A 495 25.85 29.39 -8.46
CA GLY A 495 25.45 30.53 -7.63
C GLY A 495 25.26 31.85 -8.38
N TYR A 496 25.63 31.92 -9.67
CA TYR A 496 25.75 33.19 -10.41
C TYR A 496 24.81 33.31 -11.62
N ASN A 497 23.69 32.59 -11.62
CA ASN A 497 22.74 32.50 -12.75
C ASN A 497 22.21 33.87 -13.22
N SER A 498 21.87 34.76 -12.27
CA SER A 498 21.43 36.13 -12.59
C SER A 498 22.45 36.92 -13.42
N SER A 499 23.75 36.60 -13.29
CA SER A 499 24.79 37.18 -14.12
C SER A 499 24.83 36.53 -15.51
N TYR A 500 24.71 35.19 -15.61
CA TYR A 500 24.91 34.46 -16.87
C TYR A 500 23.87 34.78 -17.94
N SER A 501 22.59 34.86 -17.60
CA SER A 501 21.50 35.19 -18.55
C SER A 501 21.67 34.44 -19.90
N ASN A 502 21.43 35.11 -21.02
CA ASN A 502 21.58 34.55 -22.36
C ASN A 502 23.00 34.76 -22.95
N SER A 503 24.02 34.90 -22.10
CA SER A 503 25.42 35.10 -22.55
C SER A 503 25.94 33.88 -23.34
N THR A 504 26.99 34.07 -24.13
CA THR A 504 27.66 32.98 -24.86
C THR A 504 28.33 32.00 -23.90
N PHE A 505 28.59 30.78 -24.35
CA PHE A 505 29.32 29.79 -23.54
C PHE A 505 30.71 30.31 -23.10
N ALA A 506 31.45 30.94 -24.02
CA ALA A 506 32.77 31.52 -23.73
C ALA A 506 32.71 32.59 -22.63
N ASP A 507 31.66 33.43 -22.64
CA ASP A 507 31.45 34.44 -21.60
C ASP A 507 31.11 33.81 -20.25
N LYS A 508 30.18 32.84 -20.23
CA LYS A 508 29.81 32.11 -18.99
C LYS A 508 31.01 31.37 -18.39
N LYS A 509 31.94 30.90 -19.23
CA LYS A 509 33.15 30.20 -18.82
C LYS A 509 34.18 31.14 -18.17
N LYS A 510 34.54 32.24 -18.83
CA LYS A 510 35.66 33.13 -18.43
C LYS A 510 35.30 34.26 -17.47
N ARG A 511 34.01 34.48 -17.19
CA ARG A 511 33.58 35.52 -16.26
C ARG A 511 34.10 35.27 -14.85
N ASP A 512 34.13 36.32 -14.03
CA ASP A 512 34.43 36.19 -12.60
C ASP A 512 33.48 35.19 -11.93
N ASN A 513 34.05 34.19 -11.27
CA ASN A 513 33.35 33.01 -10.74
C ASN A 513 32.55 32.18 -11.79
N GLY A 514 32.98 32.25 -13.05
CA GLY A 514 32.49 31.50 -14.20
C GLY A 514 32.67 29.98 -14.09
N PHE A 515 32.33 29.24 -15.15
CA PHE A 515 32.53 27.77 -15.14
C PHE A 515 33.98 27.35 -14.87
N ASP A 516 34.99 28.12 -15.29
CA ASP A 516 36.41 27.83 -15.03
C ASP A 516 36.75 27.78 -13.54
N ALA A 517 36.14 28.66 -12.75
CA ALA A 517 36.36 28.77 -11.31
C ALA A 517 35.34 27.98 -10.48
N SER A 518 34.38 27.29 -11.12
CA SER A 518 33.30 26.60 -10.41
C SER A 518 33.81 25.52 -9.43
N PRO A 519 33.31 25.45 -8.19
CA PRO A 519 33.71 24.41 -7.25
C PRO A 519 33.06 23.05 -7.52
N TYR A 520 31.96 23.01 -8.28
CA TYR A 520 31.15 21.80 -8.50
C TYR A 520 31.79 20.80 -9.48
N ARG A 521 31.76 19.52 -9.13
CA ARG A 521 32.19 18.40 -10.00
C ARG A 521 31.30 18.29 -11.23
N LEU A 522 30.01 18.61 -11.10
CA LEU A 522 29.07 18.72 -12.20
C LEU A 522 29.58 19.65 -13.31
N ASN A 523 30.42 20.64 -13.02
CA ASN A 523 30.95 21.58 -14.01
C ASN A 523 32.31 21.16 -14.61
N ALA A 524 32.85 19.99 -14.26
CA ALA A 524 34.19 19.57 -14.71
C ALA A 524 34.37 19.56 -16.23
N LEU A 525 33.42 19.00 -16.99
CA LEU A 525 33.47 18.98 -18.46
C LEU A 525 33.34 20.40 -19.07
N LEU A 526 32.63 21.31 -18.39
CA LEU A 526 32.48 22.69 -18.86
C LEU A 526 33.80 23.46 -18.79
N LYS A 527 34.65 23.14 -17.80
CA LYS A 527 36.00 23.71 -17.66
C LYS A 527 36.92 23.32 -18.81
N SER A 528 36.84 22.07 -19.28
CA SER A 528 37.69 21.58 -20.37
C SER A 528 37.14 21.88 -21.76
N SER A 529 35.85 22.19 -21.90
CA SER A 529 35.23 22.45 -23.20
C SER A 529 35.49 23.87 -23.69
N GLU A 530 35.86 24.05 -24.96
CA GLU A 530 36.02 25.38 -25.57
C GLU A 530 34.74 25.88 -26.24
N VAL A 531 33.95 24.96 -26.79
CA VAL A 531 32.67 25.21 -27.45
C VAL A 531 31.58 24.36 -26.81
N TRP A 532 30.32 24.75 -27.00
CA TRP A 532 29.17 24.03 -26.47
C TRP A 532 28.15 23.75 -27.57
N THR A 533 28.34 22.62 -28.26
CA THR A 533 27.53 22.18 -29.40
C THR A 533 27.01 20.76 -29.17
N VAL A 534 26.30 20.17 -30.13
CA VAL A 534 25.71 18.82 -30.02
C VAL A 534 26.73 17.76 -29.56
N PRO A 535 27.96 17.67 -30.10
CA PRO A 535 28.97 16.74 -29.59
C PRO A 535 29.25 16.85 -28.08
N GLN A 536 29.34 18.06 -27.52
CA GLN A 536 29.57 18.26 -26.09
C GLN A 536 28.32 17.93 -25.26
N LEU A 537 27.12 18.25 -25.77
CA LEU A 537 25.85 17.85 -25.13
C LEU A 537 25.73 16.33 -25.03
N GLU A 538 26.07 15.61 -26.10
CA GLU A 538 26.07 14.14 -26.14
C GLU A 538 27.15 13.53 -25.25
N GLU A 539 28.37 14.05 -25.28
CA GLU A 539 29.46 13.62 -24.39
C GLU A 539 29.08 13.80 -22.92
N ARG A 540 28.55 14.98 -22.57
CA ARG A 540 28.10 15.27 -21.20
C ARG A 540 26.96 14.35 -20.79
N THR A 541 25.99 14.16 -21.67
CA THR A 541 24.85 13.28 -21.40
C THR A 541 25.34 11.87 -21.13
N ARG A 542 26.21 11.31 -21.98
CA ARG A 542 26.80 9.97 -21.76
C ARG A 542 27.56 9.88 -20.44
N ALA A 543 28.35 10.90 -20.08
CA ALA A 543 29.11 10.92 -18.84
C ALA A 543 28.19 10.96 -17.60
N LEU A 544 27.16 11.81 -17.61
CA LEU A 544 26.19 11.92 -16.51
C LEU A 544 25.32 10.66 -16.40
N THR A 545 24.91 10.07 -17.53
CA THR A 545 24.17 8.81 -17.52
C THR A 545 25.01 7.65 -16.97
N ALA A 546 26.32 7.61 -17.26
CA ALA A 546 27.21 6.61 -16.67
C ALA A 546 27.37 6.76 -15.15
N ILE A 547 27.36 8.00 -14.64
CA ILE A 547 27.32 8.27 -13.19
C ILE A 547 25.97 7.82 -12.61
N ALA A 548 24.87 8.17 -13.28
CA ALA A 548 23.52 7.81 -12.87
C ALA A 548 23.32 6.30 -12.78
N LEU A 549 23.75 5.53 -13.79
CA LEU A 549 23.65 4.06 -13.80
C LEU A 549 24.41 3.42 -12.64
N LYS A 550 25.55 3.99 -12.24
CA LYS A 550 26.28 3.50 -11.08
C LYS A 550 25.59 3.88 -9.77
N TYR A 551 25.02 5.08 -9.67
CA TYR A 551 24.39 5.54 -8.43
C TYR A 551 23.03 4.89 -8.18
N TRP A 552 22.24 4.67 -9.24
CA TRP A 552 20.98 3.94 -9.24
C TRP A 552 21.17 2.64 -10.03
N PRO A 553 21.83 1.61 -9.46
CA PRO A 553 22.09 0.36 -10.17
C PRO A 553 20.82 -0.47 -10.34
N LEU A 554 20.73 -1.23 -11.44
CA LEU A 554 19.80 -2.35 -11.51
C LEU A 554 20.38 -3.46 -10.62
N PRO A 555 19.69 -3.92 -9.58
CA PRO A 555 20.25 -4.94 -8.71
C PRO A 555 20.42 -6.26 -9.47
N SER A 556 21.46 -7.01 -9.12
CA SER A 556 21.69 -8.38 -9.58
C SER A 556 21.69 -9.29 -8.36
N THR A 557 21.10 -10.48 -8.49
CA THR A 557 21.12 -11.50 -7.46
C THR A 557 21.13 -12.86 -8.13
N ASP A 558 21.83 -13.80 -7.51
CA ASP A 558 21.82 -15.22 -7.87
C ASP A 558 20.85 -16.01 -6.99
N PHE A 559 20.06 -15.31 -6.15
CA PHE A 559 19.03 -15.93 -5.32
C PHE A 559 17.94 -16.53 -6.21
N GLU A 560 17.69 -17.81 -5.97
CA GLU A 560 16.55 -18.53 -6.49
C GLU A 560 15.76 -19.11 -5.32
N PRO A 561 14.44 -18.87 -5.25
CA PRO A 561 13.62 -19.43 -4.19
C PRO A 561 13.54 -20.95 -4.35
N TYR A 562 13.46 -21.66 -3.22
CA TYR A 562 13.35 -23.13 -3.21
C TYR A 562 12.14 -23.64 -4.02
N VAL A 563 11.01 -22.93 -3.92
CA VAL A 563 9.86 -23.08 -4.82
C VAL A 563 9.67 -21.77 -5.58
N PRO A 564 9.80 -21.75 -6.91
CA PRO A 564 9.50 -20.57 -7.70
C PRO A 564 8.07 -20.09 -7.46
N PRO A 565 7.86 -18.87 -6.96
CA PRO A 565 6.53 -18.31 -6.80
C PRO A 565 5.84 -18.22 -8.16
N LEU A 566 4.57 -18.62 -8.17
CA LEU A 566 3.75 -18.64 -9.36
C LEU A 566 3.64 -17.24 -10.00
N PRO A 567 3.66 -17.13 -11.34
CA PRO A 567 3.49 -15.87 -12.03
C PRO A 567 2.13 -15.25 -11.70
N SER A 568 2.16 -14.00 -11.25
CA SER A 568 0.98 -13.19 -10.95
C SER A 568 0.91 -12.03 -11.92
N ILE A 569 -0.17 -11.94 -12.70
CA ILE A 569 -0.30 -11.02 -13.83
C ILE A 569 -1.65 -10.28 -13.70
N PRO A 570 -1.67 -8.94 -13.74
CA PRO A 570 -2.92 -8.17 -13.76
C PRO A 570 -3.73 -8.50 -15.02
N MET A 571 -5.06 -8.44 -14.94
CA MET A 571 -5.93 -8.67 -16.09
C MET A 571 -5.60 -7.71 -17.22
N GLY A 572 -5.34 -6.44 -16.90
CA GLY A 572 -5.03 -5.36 -17.85
C GLY A 572 -6.08 -5.23 -18.96
N ASP A 573 -5.81 -4.34 -19.93
CA ASP A 573 -6.72 -4.11 -21.06
C ASP A 573 -6.47 -5.05 -22.25
N ASP A 574 -5.20 -5.46 -22.45
CA ASP A 574 -4.76 -6.20 -23.64
C ASP A 574 -4.04 -7.54 -23.33
N GLU A 575 -3.88 -7.91 -22.06
CA GLU A 575 -3.17 -9.14 -21.68
C GLU A 575 -3.93 -10.41 -22.11
N SER A 576 -3.19 -11.41 -22.61
CA SER A 576 -3.76 -12.71 -22.99
C SER A 576 -3.46 -13.78 -21.94
N PHE A 577 -4.46 -14.61 -21.66
CA PHE A 577 -4.36 -15.72 -20.71
C PHE A 577 -4.77 -17.07 -21.31
N THR A 578 -4.97 -17.11 -22.64
CA THR A 578 -5.21 -18.36 -23.39
C THR A 578 -4.05 -19.34 -23.15
N ASN A 579 -4.34 -20.65 -23.08
CA ASN A 579 -3.36 -21.70 -22.77
C ASN A 579 -2.68 -21.61 -21.39
N ARG A 580 -3.16 -20.77 -20.46
CA ARG A 580 -2.60 -20.69 -19.10
C ARG A 580 -3.54 -21.29 -18.08
N LYS A 581 -3.02 -22.13 -17.19
CA LYS A 581 -3.80 -22.71 -16.07
C LYS A 581 -3.79 -21.72 -14.89
N ILE A 582 -4.96 -21.26 -14.47
CA ILE A 582 -5.14 -20.39 -13.30
C ILE A 582 -5.05 -21.19 -12.00
N VAL A 583 -4.56 -20.55 -10.94
CA VAL A 583 -4.47 -21.09 -9.58
C VAL A 583 -5.29 -20.26 -8.60
N SER A 584 -5.24 -18.93 -8.72
CA SER A 584 -6.02 -18.04 -7.88
C SER A 584 -6.23 -16.70 -8.58
N PHE A 585 -7.18 -15.91 -8.09
CA PHE A 585 -7.26 -14.49 -8.41
C PHE A 585 -7.24 -13.66 -7.12
N GLU A 586 -6.86 -12.40 -7.27
CA GLU A 586 -6.88 -11.38 -6.24
C GLU A 586 -7.62 -10.15 -6.79
N PHE A 587 -8.63 -9.66 -6.07
CA PHE A 587 -9.33 -8.42 -6.38
C PHE A 587 -9.75 -7.71 -5.10
N GLY A 588 -9.35 -6.44 -4.97
CA GLY A 588 -9.49 -5.70 -3.71
C GLY A 588 -8.81 -6.45 -2.55
N ASP A 589 -9.63 -6.85 -1.58
CA ASP A 589 -9.21 -7.53 -0.36
C ASP A 589 -9.33 -9.07 -0.42
N ILE A 590 -9.80 -9.60 -1.55
CA ILE A 590 -10.17 -11.01 -1.72
C ILE A 590 -9.11 -11.71 -2.56
N ARG A 591 -8.46 -12.71 -1.97
CA ARG A 591 -7.71 -13.75 -2.70
C ARG A 591 -8.47 -15.06 -2.61
N LYS A 592 -8.79 -15.68 -3.74
CA LYS A 592 -9.50 -16.97 -3.79
C LYS A 592 -8.72 -17.98 -4.59
N THR A 593 -8.59 -19.19 -4.05
CA THR A 593 -7.99 -20.32 -4.77
C THR A 593 -9.03 -20.93 -5.70
N ILE A 594 -8.67 -21.10 -6.98
CA ILE A 594 -9.59 -21.45 -8.04
C ILE A 594 -9.10 -22.67 -8.82
N ALA A 595 -10.02 -23.54 -9.23
CA ALA A 595 -9.71 -24.71 -10.03
C ALA A 595 -9.64 -24.42 -11.54
N SER A 596 -10.46 -23.51 -12.06
CA SER A 596 -10.56 -23.22 -13.50
C SER A 596 -10.87 -21.76 -13.84
N TRP A 597 -10.67 -21.36 -15.10
CA TRP A 597 -11.10 -20.04 -15.59
C TRP A 597 -12.61 -19.83 -15.53
N LYS A 598 -13.41 -20.91 -15.62
CA LYS A 598 -14.86 -20.88 -15.41
C LYS A 598 -15.19 -20.44 -13.99
N ASP A 599 -14.54 -21.04 -13.01
CA ASP A 599 -14.75 -20.71 -11.61
C ASP A 599 -14.27 -19.29 -11.28
N ALA A 600 -13.11 -18.89 -11.83
CA ALA A 600 -12.58 -17.53 -11.63
C ALA A 600 -13.55 -16.48 -12.16
N PHE A 601 -14.10 -16.72 -13.35
CA PHE A 601 -15.08 -15.82 -13.97
C PHE A 601 -16.35 -15.67 -13.10
N VAL A 602 -16.90 -16.77 -12.60
CA VAL A 602 -18.09 -16.74 -11.74
C VAL A 602 -17.79 -16.05 -10.40
N GLU A 603 -16.68 -16.38 -9.75
CA GLU A 603 -16.33 -15.83 -8.45
C GLU A 603 -15.97 -14.34 -8.50
N VAL A 604 -15.29 -13.88 -9.56
CA VAL A 604 -15.00 -12.44 -9.74
C VAL A 604 -16.31 -11.67 -9.87
N ILE A 605 -17.26 -12.12 -10.70
CA ILE A 605 -18.55 -11.44 -10.85
C ILE A 605 -19.35 -11.51 -9.54
N ARG A 606 -19.30 -12.64 -8.83
CA ARG A 606 -19.94 -12.75 -7.51
C ARG A 606 -19.39 -11.72 -6.53
N THR A 607 -18.08 -11.54 -6.50
CA THR A 607 -17.43 -10.49 -5.69
C THR A 607 -17.87 -9.10 -6.12
N LEU A 608 -17.94 -8.79 -7.42
CA LEU A 608 -18.45 -7.49 -7.87
C LEU A 608 -19.91 -7.26 -7.46
N VAL A 609 -20.75 -8.31 -7.43
CA VAL A 609 -22.15 -8.22 -6.97
C VAL A 609 -22.27 -7.91 -5.48
N GLU A 610 -21.28 -8.24 -4.65
CA GLU A 610 -21.31 -7.91 -3.22
C GLU A 610 -21.31 -6.39 -3.01
N ASP A 611 -20.49 -5.67 -3.78
CA ASP A 611 -20.30 -4.22 -3.64
C ASP A 611 -21.13 -3.38 -4.65
N HIS A 612 -21.40 -3.90 -5.84
CA HIS A 612 -22.03 -3.18 -6.96
C HIS A 612 -23.34 -3.82 -7.46
N ARG A 613 -24.13 -4.41 -6.54
CA ARG A 613 -25.34 -5.19 -6.90
C ARG A 613 -26.30 -4.43 -7.82
N GLU A 614 -26.68 -3.21 -7.47
CA GLU A 614 -27.70 -2.46 -8.24
C GLU A 614 -27.21 -2.12 -9.66
N GLU A 615 -25.96 -1.68 -9.78
CA GLU A 615 -25.30 -1.34 -11.06
C GLU A 615 -25.18 -2.57 -11.97
N LEU A 616 -24.75 -3.71 -11.43
CA LEU A 616 -24.62 -4.95 -12.18
C LEU A 616 -25.95 -5.54 -12.64
N PHE A 617 -26.99 -5.47 -11.81
CA PHE A 617 -28.33 -5.92 -12.19
C PHE A 617 -28.96 -4.99 -13.24
N ALA A 618 -28.69 -3.69 -13.18
CA ALA A 618 -29.08 -2.75 -14.23
C ALA A 618 -28.34 -3.05 -15.54
N TYR A 619 -27.02 -3.26 -15.48
CA TYR A 619 -26.20 -3.66 -16.62
C TYR A 619 -26.72 -4.95 -17.26
N ALA A 620 -27.04 -5.97 -16.46
CA ALA A 620 -27.60 -7.24 -16.94
C ALA A 620 -28.98 -7.10 -17.61
N GLY A 621 -29.71 -6.02 -17.35
CA GLY A 621 -30.96 -5.71 -18.05
C GLY A 621 -30.75 -5.05 -19.42
N ASP A 622 -29.65 -4.34 -19.60
CA ASP A 622 -29.32 -3.56 -20.80
C ASP A 622 -28.33 -4.27 -21.75
N SER A 623 -27.64 -5.30 -21.24
CA SER A 623 -26.55 -6.00 -21.91
C SER A 623 -26.84 -7.50 -22.02
N ASN A 624 -26.26 -8.17 -23.03
CA ASN A 624 -26.41 -9.62 -23.24
C ASN A 624 -25.27 -10.43 -22.60
N GLU A 625 -24.37 -9.79 -21.86
CA GLU A 625 -23.21 -10.42 -21.23
C GLU A 625 -23.55 -11.13 -19.91
N LEU A 626 -24.56 -10.64 -19.19
CA LEU A 626 -25.11 -11.25 -17.98
C LEU A 626 -26.59 -11.57 -18.20
N THR A 627 -27.14 -12.61 -17.57
CA THR A 627 -28.53 -13.03 -17.78
C THR A 627 -29.32 -12.98 -16.48
N LEU A 628 -30.39 -12.19 -16.44
CA LEU A 628 -31.35 -12.18 -15.33
C LEU A 628 -32.28 -13.40 -15.44
N VAL A 629 -32.37 -14.17 -14.36
CA VAL A 629 -33.16 -15.41 -14.32
C VAL A 629 -34.18 -15.40 -13.19
N SER A 630 -35.26 -16.16 -13.35
CA SER A 630 -36.26 -16.38 -12.30
C SER A 630 -35.87 -17.55 -11.38
N ASP A 631 -36.47 -17.63 -10.19
CA ASP A 631 -36.25 -18.75 -9.25
C ASP A 631 -36.60 -20.13 -9.81
N SER A 632 -37.37 -20.18 -10.92
CA SER A 632 -37.75 -21.41 -11.62
C SER A 632 -36.84 -21.76 -12.82
N HIS A 633 -35.77 -21.01 -13.07
CA HIS A 633 -34.85 -21.28 -14.18
C HIS A 633 -33.95 -22.49 -13.88
N GLU A 634 -33.91 -23.45 -14.81
CA GLU A 634 -33.00 -24.59 -14.72
C GLU A 634 -31.64 -24.21 -15.31
N ILE A 635 -30.57 -24.38 -14.52
CA ILE A 635 -29.20 -24.09 -14.94
C ILE A 635 -28.73 -25.18 -15.91
N THR A 636 -28.42 -24.79 -17.13
CA THR A 636 -27.84 -25.64 -18.18
C THR A 636 -26.32 -25.79 -18.07
N ASP A 637 -25.72 -26.76 -18.76
CA ASP A 637 -24.29 -27.10 -18.64
C ASP A 637 -23.33 -25.97 -19.07
N TRP A 638 -23.79 -25.07 -19.94
CA TRP A 638 -23.01 -23.96 -20.50
C TRP A 638 -23.22 -22.64 -19.75
N GLU A 639 -24.07 -22.61 -18.72
CA GLU A 639 -24.29 -21.45 -17.87
C GLU A 639 -23.93 -21.76 -16.40
N SER A 640 -23.77 -20.73 -15.59
CA SER A 640 -23.51 -20.89 -14.15
C SER A 640 -24.19 -19.79 -13.35
N LEU A 641 -24.74 -20.18 -12.21
CA LEU A 641 -25.39 -19.26 -11.28
C LEU A 641 -24.34 -18.48 -10.50
N VAL A 642 -24.41 -17.15 -10.57
CA VAL A 642 -23.53 -16.26 -9.81
C VAL A 642 -24.13 -16.01 -8.43
N VAL A 643 -25.36 -15.50 -8.41
CA VAL A 643 -26.22 -15.27 -7.23
C VAL A 643 -27.68 -15.53 -7.62
N PRO A 644 -28.62 -15.71 -6.66
CA PRO A 644 -30.04 -15.81 -6.99
C PRO A 644 -30.49 -14.65 -7.90
N GLY A 645 -31.09 -14.99 -9.04
CA GLY A 645 -31.55 -14.03 -10.04
C GLY A 645 -30.56 -13.66 -11.14
N LEU A 646 -29.31 -14.14 -11.11
CA LEU A 646 -28.27 -13.77 -12.08
C LEU A 646 -27.41 -14.99 -12.50
N THR A 647 -27.40 -15.29 -13.80
CA THR A 647 -26.53 -16.31 -14.42
C THR A 647 -25.57 -15.70 -15.42
N VAL A 648 -24.51 -16.44 -15.74
CA VAL A 648 -23.54 -16.10 -16.78
C VAL A 648 -23.21 -17.30 -17.66
N VAL A 649 -22.92 -17.02 -18.94
CA VAL A 649 -22.46 -18.04 -19.88
C VAL A 649 -21.01 -18.41 -19.58
N THR A 650 -20.77 -19.67 -19.23
CA THR A 650 -19.43 -20.19 -18.91
C THR A 650 -18.87 -21.14 -19.96
N GLY A 651 -19.71 -21.68 -20.86
CA GLY A 651 -19.33 -22.52 -21.99
C GLY A 651 -18.69 -21.76 -23.17
N ASN A 652 -17.82 -20.79 -22.89
CA ASN A 652 -17.11 -19.95 -23.88
C ASN A 652 -15.59 -19.96 -23.63
N SER A 653 -14.80 -19.36 -24.53
CA SER A 653 -13.33 -19.34 -24.39
C SER A 653 -12.86 -18.45 -23.22
N THR A 654 -11.63 -18.68 -22.73
CA THR A 654 -10.99 -17.82 -21.71
C THR A 654 -10.91 -16.37 -22.17
N ARG A 655 -10.62 -16.13 -23.45
CA ARG A 655 -10.64 -14.79 -24.05
C ARG A 655 -12.01 -14.12 -23.93
N ALA A 656 -13.09 -14.84 -24.23
CA ALA A 656 -14.45 -14.29 -24.13
C ALA A 656 -14.80 -13.89 -22.69
N LYS A 657 -14.44 -14.73 -21.70
CA LYS A 657 -14.62 -14.42 -20.27
C LYS A 657 -13.93 -13.12 -19.87
N LEU A 658 -12.67 -12.95 -20.27
CA LEU A 658 -11.88 -11.76 -19.94
C LEU A 658 -12.41 -10.49 -20.61
N VAL A 659 -12.89 -10.57 -21.85
CA VAL A 659 -13.54 -9.43 -22.51
C VAL A 659 -14.79 -8.97 -21.74
N ILE A 660 -15.58 -9.92 -21.23
CA ILE A 660 -16.74 -9.59 -20.39
C ILE A 660 -16.29 -8.93 -19.09
N LEU A 661 -15.29 -9.48 -18.39
CA LEU A 661 -14.78 -8.87 -17.16
C LEU A 661 -14.26 -7.45 -17.38
N ARG A 662 -13.49 -7.19 -18.46
CA ARG A 662 -13.02 -5.84 -18.81
C ARG A 662 -14.16 -4.86 -19.04
N LYS A 663 -15.22 -5.29 -19.75
CA LYS A 663 -16.42 -4.46 -19.95
C LYS A 663 -17.11 -4.14 -18.62
N LEU A 664 -17.24 -5.11 -17.72
CA LEU A 664 -17.82 -4.92 -16.40
C LEU A 664 -17.00 -3.95 -15.55
N PHE A 665 -15.68 -4.12 -15.50
CA PHE A 665 -14.78 -3.22 -14.78
C PHE A 665 -14.89 -1.78 -15.31
N ASN A 666 -14.87 -1.61 -16.63
CA ASN A 666 -15.06 -0.30 -17.26
C ASN A 666 -16.44 0.33 -16.98
N HIS A 667 -17.50 -0.47 -16.91
CA HIS A 667 -18.84 0.01 -16.58
C HIS A 667 -18.92 0.51 -15.13
N LEU A 668 -18.21 -0.15 -14.22
CA LEU A 668 -18.16 0.15 -12.80
C LEU A 668 -17.08 1.19 -12.42
N ASP A 669 -16.37 1.76 -13.39
CA ASP A 669 -15.24 2.69 -13.18
C ASP A 669 -14.12 2.08 -12.31
N LEU A 670 -13.85 0.78 -12.51
CA LEU A 670 -12.80 0.01 -11.83
C LEU A 670 -11.58 -0.17 -12.73
N ASP A 671 -10.38 -0.14 -12.16
CA ASP A 671 -9.13 -0.36 -12.89
C ASP A 671 -8.94 -1.86 -13.20
N THR A 672 -8.71 -2.20 -14.47
CA THR A 672 -8.49 -3.58 -14.90
C THR A 672 -7.18 -4.16 -14.36
N ASP A 673 -6.23 -3.33 -13.95
CA ASP A 673 -5.00 -3.76 -13.27
C ASP A 673 -5.23 -4.21 -11.81
N ASP A 674 -6.39 -3.89 -11.21
CA ASP A 674 -6.69 -4.28 -9.83
C ASP A 674 -7.03 -5.77 -9.66
N LEU A 675 -7.51 -6.42 -10.73
CA LEU A 675 -7.75 -7.86 -10.77
C LEU A 675 -6.49 -8.58 -11.22
N VAL A 676 -5.87 -9.34 -10.32
CA VAL A 676 -4.61 -10.06 -10.57
C VAL A 676 -4.85 -11.56 -10.59
N PHE A 677 -4.33 -12.25 -11.60
CA PHE A 677 -4.41 -13.70 -11.72
C PHE A 677 -3.06 -14.36 -11.42
N THR A 678 -3.06 -15.37 -10.54
CA THR A 678 -1.91 -16.24 -10.30
C THR A 678 -2.04 -17.50 -11.17
N LEU A 679 -0.99 -17.83 -11.92
CA LEU A 679 -1.01 -18.89 -12.93
C LEU A 679 0.03 -19.97 -12.62
N ARG A 680 -0.16 -21.19 -13.12
CA ARG A 680 0.86 -22.25 -13.03
C ARG A 680 2.09 -21.92 -13.88
N ASN A 681 3.26 -22.42 -13.48
CA ASN A 681 4.48 -22.33 -14.30
C ASN A 681 4.29 -23.18 -15.58
N ASN A 682 4.66 -22.62 -16.74
CA ASN A 682 4.36 -23.13 -18.08
C ASN A 682 5.19 -24.39 -18.51
N ASP A 683 5.85 -25.11 -17.60
CA ASP A 683 6.71 -26.24 -17.95
C ASP A 683 5.96 -27.51 -18.40
N THR A 684 4.61 -27.48 -18.39
CA THR A 684 3.77 -28.52 -18.97
C THR A 684 2.77 -27.91 -19.94
N ALA A 685 3.24 -27.65 -21.17
CA ALA A 685 2.35 -27.51 -22.31
C ALA A 685 1.69 -28.88 -22.57
N GLU A 686 0.53 -29.12 -21.96
CA GLU A 686 -0.42 -30.10 -22.47
C GLU A 686 -1.35 -29.38 -23.46
N PRO A 687 -1.63 -29.98 -24.64
CA PRO A 687 -2.48 -29.38 -25.65
C PRO A 687 -3.91 -29.20 -25.12
N GLU A 688 -4.52 -28.05 -25.44
CA GLU A 688 -5.96 -27.81 -25.27
C GLU A 688 -6.74 -28.78 -26.16
N ASP A 689 -7.23 -29.89 -25.60
CA ASP A 689 -8.44 -30.61 -26.05
C ASP A 689 -8.85 -31.74 -25.09
N THR A 690 -8.77 -31.51 -23.78
CA THR A 690 -9.47 -32.34 -22.81
C THR A 690 -10.30 -31.44 -21.89
N VAL A 691 -11.61 -31.52 -22.03
CA VAL A 691 -12.51 -31.27 -20.91
C VAL A 691 -12.18 -32.36 -19.89
N GLU A 692 -11.16 -32.14 -19.05
CA GLU A 692 -10.95 -32.99 -17.89
C GLU A 692 -12.15 -32.79 -16.97
N GLU A 693 -13.02 -33.81 -16.89
CA GLU A 693 -13.94 -33.87 -15.76
C GLU A 693 -13.10 -33.77 -14.47
N PRO A 694 -13.42 -32.82 -13.56
CA PRO A 694 -12.65 -32.64 -12.35
C PRO A 694 -12.61 -33.97 -11.61
N GLY A 695 -11.41 -34.49 -11.39
CA GLY A 695 -11.23 -35.74 -10.64
C GLY A 695 -11.91 -35.66 -9.26
N PRO A 696 -12.24 -36.80 -8.61
CA PRO A 696 -12.99 -36.86 -7.36
C PRO A 696 -12.48 -35.98 -6.21
N PHE A 697 -11.23 -35.52 -6.27
CA PHE A 697 -10.59 -34.67 -5.25
C PHE A 697 -10.17 -33.29 -5.77
N ALA A 698 -10.67 -32.84 -6.93
CA ALA A 698 -10.31 -31.54 -7.52
C ALA A 698 -10.47 -30.36 -6.55
N GLU A 699 -11.52 -30.38 -5.72
CA GLU A 699 -11.77 -29.38 -4.68
C GLU A 699 -10.68 -29.32 -3.60
N LEU A 700 -9.92 -30.39 -3.39
CA LEU A 700 -8.80 -30.44 -2.46
C LEU A 700 -7.47 -30.18 -3.17
N THR A 701 -7.28 -30.74 -4.36
CA THR A 701 -6.02 -30.65 -5.10
C THR A 701 -5.80 -29.26 -5.72
N LYS A 702 -6.84 -28.42 -5.86
CA LYS A 702 -6.70 -27.00 -6.23
C LYS A 702 -5.79 -26.21 -5.28
N PHE A 703 -5.69 -26.63 -4.03
CA PHE A 703 -4.83 -25.98 -3.03
C PHE A 703 -3.36 -26.41 -3.13
N LEU A 704 -3.04 -27.47 -3.89
CA LEU A 704 -1.67 -27.98 -3.98
C LEU A 704 -0.64 -26.90 -4.33
N PRO A 705 -0.83 -26.06 -5.37
CA PRO A 705 0.17 -25.05 -5.70
C PRO A 705 0.33 -23.98 -4.61
N ALA A 706 -0.75 -23.62 -3.91
CA ALA A 706 -0.70 -22.71 -2.77
C ALA A 706 0.03 -23.34 -1.57
N MET A 707 -0.19 -24.63 -1.30
CA MET A 707 0.50 -25.35 -0.21
C MET A 707 2.00 -25.55 -0.52
N GLU A 708 2.35 -25.79 -1.79
CA GLU A 708 3.74 -25.86 -2.26
C GLU A 708 4.45 -24.52 -2.12
N GLU A 709 3.77 -23.39 -2.39
CA GLU A 709 4.33 -22.04 -2.22
C GLU A 709 4.81 -21.75 -0.78
N TYR A 710 4.18 -22.36 0.23
CA TYR A 710 4.58 -22.23 1.63
C TYR A 710 5.50 -23.36 2.12
N SER A 711 5.76 -24.38 1.30
CA SER A 711 6.65 -25.48 1.65
C SER A 711 8.09 -24.98 1.77
N SER A 712 8.77 -25.29 2.88
CA SER A 712 10.11 -24.82 3.25
C SER A 712 10.28 -23.31 3.47
N SER A 713 9.17 -22.56 3.59
CA SER A 713 9.20 -21.12 3.91
C SER A 713 9.39 -20.87 5.41
N THR A 714 9.89 -19.68 5.78
CA THR A 714 9.86 -19.17 7.18
C THR A 714 8.53 -18.48 7.52
N ALA A 715 7.47 -18.79 6.76
CA ALA A 715 6.14 -18.20 6.94
C ALA A 715 5.63 -18.39 8.36
N THR A 716 4.95 -17.37 8.86
CA THR A 716 4.32 -17.37 10.18
C THR A 716 2.95 -18.05 10.14
N GLU A 717 2.39 -18.37 11.32
CA GLU A 717 1.03 -18.90 11.40
C GLU A 717 0.00 -17.97 10.74
N ASP A 718 0.27 -16.67 10.76
CA ASP A 718 -0.58 -15.64 10.18
C ASP A 718 -0.57 -15.70 8.64
N ASP A 719 0.61 -15.85 8.04
CA ASP A 719 0.79 -15.90 6.59
C ASP A 719 0.02 -17.06 5.92
N THR A 720 -0.26 -18.13 6.67
CA THR A 720 -1.02 -19.31 6.18
C THR A 720 -2.48 -19.33 6.65
N ARG A 721 -2.94 -18.33 7.41
CA ARG A 721 -4.26 -18.34 8.07
C ARG A 721 -5.40 -18.54 7.08
N ASP A 722 -5.48 -17.67 6.07
CA ASP A 722 -6.57 -17.70 5.09
C ASP A 722 -6.57 -18.99 4.27
N LEU A 723 -5.37 -19.46 3.87
CA LEU A 723 -5.21 -20.73 3.15
C LEU A 723 -5.70 -21.93 3.99
N ARG A 724 -5.37 -21.95 5.29
CA ARG A 724 -5.85 -22.99 6.21
C ARG A 724 -7.36 -22.95 6.38
N ASP A 725 -7.94 -21.76 6.52
CA ASP A 725 -9.39 -21.59 6.69
C ASP A 725 -10.15 -21.99 5.42
N GLU A 726 -9.67 -21.58 4.25
CA GLU A 726 -10.24 -21.95 2.94
C GLU A 726 -10.17 -23.47 2.72
N PHE A 727 -9.00 -24.06 2.97
CA PHE A 727 -8.81 -25.51 2.85
C PHE A 727 -9.70 -26.29 3.83
N THR A 728 -9.79 -25.84 5.10
CA THR A 728 -10.62 -26.50 6.11
C THR A 728 -12.09 -26.48 5.73
N LYS A 729 -12.58 -25.35 5.19
CA LYS A 729 -13.95 -25.25 4.65
C LYS A 729 -14.16 -26.19 3.48
N ALA A 730 -13.23 -26.25 2.52
CA ALA A 730 -13.31 -27.17 1.39
C ALA A 730 -13.29 -28.65 1.83
N PHE A 731 -12.49 -28.97 2.85
CA PHE A 731 -12.33 -30.32 3.38
C PHE A 731 -13.56 -30.82 4.17
N ALA A 732 -14.47 -29.94 4.60
CA ALA A 732 -15.68 -30.33 5.33
C ALA A 732 -16.50 -31.40 4.59
N GLY A 733 -16.53 -31.36 3.25
CA GLY A 733 -17.21 -32.36 2.41
C GLY A 733 -16.50 -33.73 2.31
N PHE A 734 -15.26 -33.84 2.79
CA PHE A 734 -14.39 -35.02 2.69
C PHE A 734 -14.02 -35.62 4.05
N THR A 735 -14.65 -35.15 5.13
CA THR A 735 -14.30 -35.52 6.50
C THR A 735 -14.59 -36.99 6.80
N VAL A 736 -13.60 -37.71 7.34
CA VAL A 736 -13.74 -39.10 7.77
C VAL A 736 -14.25 -39.13 9.22
N ALA A 737 -15.42 -39.74 9.44
CA ALA A 737 -16.09 -39.72 10.74
C ALA A 737 -15.31 -40.42 11.87
N ASN A 738 -14.53 -41.46 11.56
CA ASN A 738 -13.69 -42.17 12.53
C ASN A 738 -12.29 -42.45 11.94
N PRO A 739 -11.42 -41.43 11.88
CA PRO A 739 -10.16 -41.57 11.20
C PRO A 739 -9.17 -42.47 11.97
N GLN A 740 -9.35 -42.61 13.30
CA GLN A 740 -8.57 -43.54 14.13
C GLN A 740 -8.84 -45.02 13.82
N ALA A 741 -10.04 -45.34 13.31
CA ALA A 741 -10.38 -46.67 12.83
C ALA A 741 -9.79 -46.95 11.43
N ALA A 742 -9.68 -45.91 10.59
CA ALA A 742 -9.03 -46.00 9.28
C ALA A 742 -7.49 -46.09 9.41
N LEU A 743 -6.91 -45.44 10.42
CA LEU A 743 -5.47 -45.41 10.70
C LEU A 743 -5.14 -45.98 12.10
N PRO A 744 -5.36 -47.29 12.35
CA PRO A 744 -5.25 -47.87 13.68
C PRO A 744 -3.81 -47.79 14.21
N GLY A 745 -3.65 -47.19 15.40
CA GLY A 745 -2.38 -47.12 16.12
C GLY A 745 -1.37 -46.11 15.58
N LYS A 746 -1.72 -45.33 14.55
CA LYS A 746 -0.87 -44.25 14.02
C LYS A 746 -1.17 -42.94 14.74
N ASN A 747 -0.13 -42.19 15.10
CA ASN A 747 -0.22 -40.80 15.52
C ASN A 747 0.22 -39.86 14.39
N ILE A 748 0.06 -38.54 14.56
CA ILE A 748 0.37 -37.55 13.51
C ILE A 748 1.82 -37.64 13.02
N LEU A 749 2.80 -37.86 13.90
CA LEU A 749 4.21 -37.99 13.51
C LEU A 749 4.46 -39.21 12.62
N ASP A 750 3.69 -40.29 12.81
CA ASP A 750 3.79 -41.48 11.94
C ASP A 750 3.26 -41.21 10.52
N LEU A 751 2.33 -40.26 10.38
CA LEU A 751 1.70 -39.86 9.11
C LEU A 751 2.56 -38.88 8.30
N GLU A 752 3.59 -38.30 8.91
CA GLU A 752 4.57 -37.41 8.26
C GLU A 752 5.72 -38.19 7.60
N THR A 753 5.86 -39.48 7.91
CA THR A 753 6.97 -40.28 7.40
C THR A 753 6.83 -40.58 5.91
N SER A 754 7.93 -40.50 5.16
CA SER A 754 7.96 -40.86 3.73
C SER A 754 7.41 -42.27 3.49
N GLY A 755 7.66 -43.20 4.42
CA GLY A 755 7.14 -44.58 4.34
C GLY A 755 5.62 -44.72 4.48
N PHE A 756 4.93 -43.74 5.09
CA PHE A 756 3.46 -43.66 5.06
C PHE A 756 2.99 -43.03 3.76
N ILE A 757 3.53 -41.86 3.40
CA ILE A 757 3.09 -41.06 2.25
C ILE A 757 3.21 -41.85 0.94
N GLU A 758 4.28 -42.61 0.74
CA GLU A 758 4.50 -43.45 -0.45
C GLU A 758 3.51 -44.62 -0.59
N LYS A 759 2.85 -45.03 0.51
CA LYS A 759 1.96 -46.20 0.55
C LYS A 759 0.51 -45.85 0.85
N ALA A 760 0.22 -44.60 1.14
CA ALA A 760 -1.10 -44.13 1.54
C ALA A 760 -2.06 -44.17 0.34
N THR A 761 -3.26 -44.71 0.55
CA THR A 761 -4.38 -44.61 -0.37
C THR A 761 -5.08 -43.24 -0.22
N ALA A 762 -5.97 -42.89 -1.14
CA ALA A 762 -6.77 -41.67 -1.00
C ALA A 762 -7.55 -41.63 0.32
N ASP A 763 -8.13 -42.76 0.75
CA ASP A 763 -8.84 -42.87 2.03
C ASP A 763 -7.91 -42.69 3.24
N ASP A 764 -6.67 -43.19 3.16
CA ASP A 764 -5.66 -42.98 4.20
C ASP A 764 -5.27 -41.49 4.33
N ILE A 765 -5.19 -40.78 3.20
CA ILE A 765 -4.91 -39.33 3.18
C ILE A 765 -6.10 -38.54 3.76
N LEU A 766 -7.33 -38.86 3.37
CA LEU A 766 -8.53 -38.22 3.94
C LEU A 766 -8.64 -38.48 5.44
N ALA A 767 -8.30 -39.68 5.90
CA ALA A 767 -8.24 -39.99 7.32
C ALA A 767 -7.13 -39.20 8.03
N ALA A 768 -5.93 -39.07 7.43
CA ALA A 768 -4.82 -38.33 7.99
C ALA A 768 -5.16 -36.84 8.17
N VAL A 769 -5.73 -36.20 7.14
CA VAL A 769 -6.18 -34.80 7.22
C VAL A 769 -7.29 -34.64 8.27
N SER A 770 -8.23 -35.59 8.34
CA SER A 770 -9.30 -35.58 9.36
C SER A 770 -8.73 -35.68 10.79
N MET A 771 -7.71 -36.50 11.03
CA MET A 771 -7.03 -36.55 12.34
C MET A 771 -6.37 -35.22 12.68
N THR A 772 -5.65 -34.62 11.73
CA THR A 772 -4.98 -33.32 11.93
C THR A 772 -5.99 -32.23 12.29
N LEU A 773 -7.10 -32.12 11.55
CA LEU A 773 -8.12 -31.10 11.83
C LEU A 773 -8.88 -31.33 13.14
N GLN A 774 -9.08 -32.59 13.56
CA GLN A 774 -9.76 -32.92 14.82
C GLN A 774 -8.97 -32.51 16.07
N VAL A 775 -7.64 -32.56 16.02
CA VAL A 775 -6.80 -32.19 17.17
C VAL A 775 -6.23 -30.77 17.06
N GLU A 776 -6.47 -30.04 15.97
CA GLU A 776 -5.95 -28.69 15.74
C GLU A 776 -6.34 -27.69 16.85
N SER A 777 -7.52 -27.84 17.46
CA SER A 777 -7.94 -26.99 18.58
C SER A 777 -7.21 -27.28 19.91
N ILE A 778 -6.56 -28.45 20.02
CA ILE A 778 -5.89 -28.93 21.23
C ILE A 778 -4.37 -28.81 21.08
N ALA A 779 -3.84 -29.17 19.91
CA ALA A 779 -2.45 -29.06 19.51
C ALA A 779 -2.42 -28.52 18.08
N PRO A 780 -2.15 -27.21 17.88
CA PRO A 780 -2.05 -26.65 16.53
C PRO A 780 -0.83 -27.23 15.80
N GLN A 781 -1.05 -27.88 14.66
CA GLN A 781 0.03 -28.42 13.83
C GLN A 781 -0.17 -28.18 12.34
N PHE A 782 -1.34 -27.70 11.90
CA PHE A 782 -1.64 -27.63 10.48
C PHE A 782 -0.72 -26.66 9.73
N HIS A 783 -0.42 -25.50 10.32
CA HIS A 783 0.58 -24.57 9.79
C HIS A 783 1.94 -25.23 9.60
N ARG A 784 2.42 -25.97 10.63
CA ARG A 784 3.70 -26.69 10.55
C ARG A 784 3.69 -27.72 9.43
N LEU A 785 2.60 -28.46 9.24
CA LEU A 785 2.50 -29.47 8.18
C LEU A 785 2.50 -28.86 6.78
N ILE A 786 2.04 -27.62 6.64
CA ILE A 786 2.14 -26.85 5.39
C ILE A 786 3.61 -26.46 5.17
N THR A 787 4.27 -25.85 6.16
CA THR A 787 5.65 -25.38 6.02
C THR A 787 6.66 -26.52 5.89
N THR A 788 6.39 -27.71 6.44
CA THR A 788 7.22 -28.91 6.21
C THR A 788 6.95 -29.58 4.85
N GLY A 789 5.95 -29.13 4.09
CA GLY A 789 5.55 -29.70 2.81
C GLY A 789 4.77 -31.02 2.91
N THR A 790 4.36 -31.44 4.11
CA THR A 790 3.62 -32.69 4.33
C THR A 790 2.24 -32.64 3.68
N ILE A 791 1.52 -31.52 3.82
CA ILE A 791 0.20 -31.34 3.21
C ILE A 791 0.29 -31.35 1.68
N ALA A 792 1.30 -30.68 1.11
CA ALA A 792 1.54 -30.71 -0.33
C ALA A 792 1.76 -32.15 -0.83
N GLN A 793 2.60 -32.93 -0.14
CA GLN A 793 2.82 -34.34 -0.46
C GLN A 793 1.55 -35.19 -0.38
N TRP A 794 0.70 -34.97 0.63
CA TRP A 794 -0.60 -35.64 0.74
C TRP A 794 -1.53 -35.31 -0.44
N LEU A 795 -1.61 -34.04 -0.84
CA LEU A 795 -2.41 -33.62 -1.99
C LEU A 795 -1.89 -34.18 -3.31
N THR A 796 -0.56 -34.31 -3.48
CA THR A 796 0.05 -34.96 -4.64
C THR A 796 -0.31 -36.46 -4.75
N THR A 797 -0.53 -37.14 -3.62
CA THR A 797 -1.03 -38.52 -3.62
C THR A 797 -2.48 -38.60 -4.11
N LEU A 798 -3.31 -37.60 -3.79
CA LEU A 798 -4.70 -37.51 -4.27
C LEU A 798 -4.78 -37.25 -5.78
N THR A 799 -3.86 -36.47 -6.36
CA THR A 799 -3.75 -36.27 -7.82
C THR A 799 -3.23 -37.52 -8.55
N SER A 800 -2.34 -38.30 -7.92
CA SER A 800 -1.77 -39.52 -8.52
C SER A 800 -2.77 -40.69 -8.53
N SER A 801 -3.64 -40.75 -7.52
CA SER A 801 -4.70 -41.77 -7.42
C SER A 801 -5.80 -41.58 -8.48
N THR A 802 -5.88 -40.40 -9.09
CA THR A 802 -6.82 -40.07 -10.17
C THR A 802 -6.34 -40.51 -11.55
N LEU A 803 -5.01 -40.64 -11.74
CA LEU A 803 -4.37 -40.92 -13.03
C LEU A 803 -3.97 -42.38 -13.23
N GLY A 804 -4.10 -43.26 -12.22
CA GLY A 804 -3.79 -44.69 -12.38
C GLY A 804 -2.32 -44.97 -12.76
N ILE A 805 -1.38 -44.11 -12.35
CA ILE A 805 0.05 -44.29 -12.62
C ILE A 805 0.78 -44.47 -11.29
N THR A 806 1.31 -45.67 -11.07
CA THR A 806 2.27 -45.96 -9.99
C THR A 806 3.67 -45.77 -10.56
N THR A 807 4.37 -44.70 -10.19
CA THR A 807 5.81 -44.55 -10.50
C THR A 807 6.63 -44.46 -9.23
N SER A 808 7.38 -45.54 -8.98
CA SER A 808 8.56 -45.58 -8.11
C SER A 808 9.59 -44.52 -8.58
N ARG A 809 10.03 -43.64 -7.68
CA ARG A 809 11.19 -42.78 -7.89
C ARG A 809 12.27 -43.15 -6.89
N ASP A 810 13.24 -43.94 -7.35
CA ASP A 810 14.53 -44.11 -6.71
C ASP A 810 15.39 -42.89 -7.06
N ARG A 811 15.84 -42.14 -6.05
CA ARG A 811 16.69 -40.94 -6.21
C ARG A 811 18.14 -41.39 -6.43
N THR A 812 18.58 -41.48 -7.67
CA THR A 812 19.99 -41.22 -8.04
C THR A 812 20.07 -40.85 -9.52
N GLY A 813 20.76 -39.76 -9.86
CA GLY A 813 21.13 -39.43 -11.23
C GLY A 813 20.65 -38.07 -11.71
N ASP A 814 21.53 -37.09 -11.55
CA ASP A 814 21.55 -35.83 -12.28
C ASP A 814 21.43 -36.09 -13.81
N PRO A 815 20.49 -35.49 -14.56
CA PRO A 815 20.58 -35.46 -16.00
C PRO A 815 21.09 -34.10 -16.46
N ALA A 816 22.32 -34.10 -16.96
CA ALA A 816 22.85 -33.05 -17.80
C ALA A 816 21.88 -32.79 -18.97
N THR A 817 21.38 -31.57 -19.07
CA THR A 817 20.61 -31.07 -20.21
C THR A 817 21.51 -31.01 -21.43
N VAL A 818 21.41 -32.01 -22.31
CA VAL A 818 21.93 -31.93 -23.68
C VAL A 818 20.91 -31.13 -24.49
N GLN A 819 21.14 -29.82 -24.64
CA GLN A 819 20.46 -29.04 -25.68
C GLN A 819 20.95 -29.53 -27.05
N THR A 820 20.07 -30.21 -27.78
CA THR A 820 20.34 -30.61 -29.16
C THR A 820 20.02 -29.40 -30.04
N THR A 821 21.04 -28.67 -30.47
CA THR A 821 20.88 -27.53 -31.40
C THR A 821 20.53 -28.09 -32.78
N ILE A 822 19.27 -27.94 -33.20
CA ILE A 822 18.87 -28.26 -34.58
C ILE A 822 19.38 -27.13 -35.47
N THR A 823 20.34 -27.40 -36.35
CA THR A 823 20.85 -26.42 -37.31
C THR A 823 19.91 -26.36 -38.52
N LEU A 824 19.11 -25.31 -38.63
CA LEU A 824 18.24 -25.07 -39.80
C LEU A 824 19.03 -24.46 -40.97
N ALA A 825 18.58 -24.72 -42.21
CA ALA A 825 19.10 -24.01 -43.37
C ALA A 825 18.72 -22.50 -43.30
N PRO A 826 19.50 -21.58 -43.89
CA PRO A 826 19.33 -20.14 -43.68
C PRO A 826 17.92 -19.61 -43.93
N GLN A 827 17.23 -20.13 -44.96
CA GLN A 827 15.87 -19.72 -45.31
C GLN A 827 14.82 -20.21 -44.31
N TRP A 828 15.05 -21.35 -43.67
CA TRP A 828 14.21 -21.88 -42.59
C TRP A 828 14.50 -21.20 -41.25
N GLN A 829 15.74 -20.77 -41.01
CA GLN A 829 16.09 -19.98 -39.84
C GLN A 829 15.44 -18.59 -39.89
N GLU A 830 15.47 -17.92 -41.04
CA GLU A 830 14.80 -16.63 -41.24
C GLU A 830 13.29 -16.73 -41.02
N LEU A 831 12.68 -17.82 -41.50
CA LEU A 831 11.26 -18.10 -41.25
C LEU A 831 10.98 -18.39 -39.76
N PHE A 832 11.83 -19.19 -39.11
CA PHE A 832 11.71 -19.51 -37.69
C PHE A 832 11.83 -18.26 -36.80
N ASP A 833 12.76 -17.37 -37.13
CA ASP A 833 12.97 -16.11 -36.39
C ASP A 833 11.82 -15.11 -36.61
N ALA A 834 11.13 -15.17 -37.76
CA ALA A 834 9.98 -14.33 -38.09
C ALA A 834 8.65 -14.80 -37.46
N THR A 835 8.57 -16.05 -37.00
CA THR A 835 7.37 -16.59 -36.33
C THR A 835 7.23 -16.11 -34.89
N VAL A 836 5.99 -15.76 -34.54
CA VAL A 836 5.63 -15.10 -33.27
C VAL A 836 5.04 -16.07 -32.26
N SER A 837 4.52 -17.23 -32.69
CA SER A 837 3.98 -18.26 -31.79
C SER A 837 4.83 -19.54 -31.73
N ASP A 838 4.76 -20.25 -30.60
CA ASP A 838 5.48 -21.53 -30.44
C ASP A 838 4.88 -22.65 -31.32
N VAL A 839 3.60 -22.56 -31.68
CA VAL A 839 2.93 -23.48 -32.62
C VAL A 839 3.47 -23.29 -34.04
N GLU A 840 3.64 -22.04 -34.49
CA GLU A 840 4.31 -21.73 -35.77
C GLU A 840 5.73 -22.27 -35.79
N ARG A 841 6.50 -22.04 -34.72
CA ARG A 841 7.89 -22.54 -34.61
C ARG A 841 7.97 -24.05 -34.69
N GLN A 842 7.09 -24.77 -34.01
CA GLN A 842 7.04 -26.22 -34.06
C GLN A 842 6.67 -26.73 -35.45
N LEU A 843 5.69 -26.09 -36.11
CA LEU A 843 5.32 -26.44 -37.48
C LEU A 843 6.45 -26.13 -38.46
N VAL A 844 7.14 -25.00 -38.34
CA VAL A 844 8.33 -24.65 -39.15
C VAL A 844 9.44 -25.68 -38.99
N LEU A 845 9.73 -26.13 -37.76
CA LEU A 845 10.70 -27.19 -37.50
C LEU A 845 10.26 -28.53 -38.14
N ALA A 846 8.97 -28.87 -38.06
CA ALA A 846 8.43 -30.09 -38.66
C ALA A 846 8.45 -30.05 -40.20
N LEU A 847 8.11 -28.90 -40.80
CA LEU A 847 8.14 -28.68 -42.25
C LEU A 847 9.58 -28.69 -42.78
N ALA A 848 10.52 -28.09 -42.04
CA ALA A 848 11.95 -28.12 -42.37
C ALA A 848 12.54 -29.54 -42.27
N ALA A 849 12.13 -30.31 -41.26
CA ALA A 849 12.54 -31.72 -41.11
C ALA A 849 11.96 -32.63 -42.21
N ALA A 850 10.80 -32.27 -42.78
CA ALA A 850 10.15 -32.97 -43.87
C ALA A 850 10.69 -32.61 -45.28
N ASP A 851 11.72 -31.75 -45.36
CA ASP A 851 12.37 -31.29 -46.61
C ASP A 851 11.39 -30.69 -47.63
N LEU A 852 10.44 -29.89 -47.14
CA LEU A 852 9.44 -29.23 -47.98
C LEU A 852 9.96 -27.89 -48.54
N PRO A 853 9.31 -27.30 -49.56
CA PRO A 853 9.60 -25.93 -49.96
C PRO A 853 9.25 -24.95 -48.82
N VAL A 854 10.02 -23.88 -48.65
CA VAL A 854 9.76 -22.86 -47.62
C VAL A 854 8.43 -22.14 -47.93
N PRO A 855 7.45 -22.11 -47.01
CA PRO A 855 6.20 -21.39 -47.20
C PRO A 855 6.36 -19.88 -47.04
N THR A 856 5.40 -19.12 -47.55
CA THR A 856 5.21 -17.71 -47.19
C THR A 856 4.35 -17.64 -45.93
N VAL A 857 4.83 -16.95 -44.89
CA VAL A 857 4.08 -16.72 -43.65
C VAL A 857 3.24 -15.45 -43.77
N GLY A 858 1.98 -15.50 -43.31
CA GLY A 858 1.06 -14.37 -43.34
C GLY A 858 0.72 -13.90 -44.76
N TYR A 859 0.45 -14.83 -45.67
CA TYR A 859 0.14 -14.51 -47.06
C TYR A 859 -1.26 -13.89 -47.17
N GLU A 860 -1.32 -12.62 -47.58
CA GLU A 860 -2.56 -11.91 -47.84
C GLU A 860 -3.06 -12.22 -49.26
N THR A 861 -4.28 -12.73 -49.35
CA THR A 861 -4.90 -13.11 -50.62
C THR A 861 -5.54 -11.91 -51.30
N SER A 862 -5.92 -12.05 -52.59
CA SER A 862 -6.61 -10.97 -53.33
C SER A 862 -7.98 -10.57 -52.75
N GLU A 863 -8.52 -11.38 -51.84
CA GLU A 863 -9.79 -11.15 -51.15
C GLU A 863 -9.59 -10.54 -49.74
N ALA A 864 -8.35 -10.17 -49.40
CA ALA A 864 -7.90 -9.62 -48.11
C ALA A 864 -7.95 -10.61 -46.92
N ASP A 865 -8.13 -11.90 -47.18
CA ASP A 865 -7.95 -12.97 -46.17
C ASP A 865 -6.46 -13.31 -46.01
N VAL A 866 -6.03 -13.60 -44.78
CA VAL A 866 -4.62 -13.91 -44.44
C VAL A 866 -4.48 -15.41 -44.13
N LEU A 867 -3.54 -16.06 -44.81
CA LEU A 867 -3.15 -17.45 -44.55
C LEU A 867 -1.88 -17.50 -43.70
N ASP A 868 -1.88 -18.28 -42.61
CA ASP A 868 -0.72 -18.39 -41.71
C ASP A 868 0.50 -18.95 -42.42
N PHE A 869 0.31 -19.99 -43.24
CA PHE A 869 1.32 -20.49 -44.17
C PHE A 869 0.72 -20.76 -45.55
N ALA A 870 1.41 -20.29 -46.59
CA ALA A 870 0.97 -20.49 -47.97
C ALA A 870 2.10 -20.96 -48.89
N TRP A 871 1.76 -21.89 -49.79
CA TRP A 871 2.54 -22.23 -50.98
C TRP A 871 1.79 -21.71 -52.20
N GLU A 872 1.95 -20.42 -52.50
CA GLU A 872 1.22 -19.70 -53.55
C GLU A 872 1.20 -20.44 -54.89
N ASN A 873 2.36 -20.93 -55.34
CA ASN A 873 2.50 -21.65 -56.61
C ASN A 873 1.67 -22.94 -56.67
N ASN A 874 1.38 -23.55 -55.53
CA ASN A 874 0.62 -24.80 -55.41
C ASN A 874 -0.82 -24.56 -54.91
N ARG A 875 -1.21 -23.31 -54.62
CA ARG A 875 -2.46 -22.93 -53.96
C ARG A 875 -2.80 -23.78 -52.74
N ILE A 876 -1.81 -24.00 -51.87
CA ILE A 876 -2.01 -24.68 -50.60
C ILE A 876 -1.90 -23.65 -49.48
N GLY A 877 -2.91 -23.61 -48.63
CA GLY A 877 -3.00 -22.73 -47.47
C GLY A 877 -3.14 -23.53 -46.19
N VAL A 878 -2.55 -23.04 -45.10
CA VAL A 878 -2.69 -23.58 -43.76
C VAL A 878 -3.14 -22.44 -42.86
N LEU A 879 -4.20 -22.72 -42.09
CA LEU A 879 -4.61 -21.92 -40.96
C LEU A 879 -4.29 -22.73 -39.70
N LEU A 880 -3.61 -22.09 -38.75
CA LEU A 880 -3.26 -22.69 -37.46
C LEU A 880 -4.48 -22.78 -36.55
N GLU A 881 -5.40 -21.83 -36.70
CA GLU A 881 -6.73 -21.85 -36.07
C GLU A 881 -7.80 -22.10 -37.15
N SER A 882 -8.67 -23.07 -36.92
CA SER A 882 -9.73 -23.39 -37.88
C SER A 882 -10.74 -22.24 -37.98
N ASP A 883 -10.78 -21.56 -39.13
CA ASP A 883 -11.82 -20.61 -39.48
C ASP A 883 -12.66 -21.19 -40.63
N ASP A 884 -13.89 -21.59 -40.32
CA ASP A 884 -14.82 -22.22 -41.26
C ASP A 884 -15.28 -21.29 -42.39
N GLU A 885 -15.22 -19.97 -42.17
CA GLU A 885 -15.60 -18.96 -43.16
C GLU A 885 -14.45 -18.75 -44.15
N VAL A 886 -13.24 -18.49 -43.65
CA VAL A 886 -12.03 -18.35 -44.49
C VAL A 886 -11.74 -19.65 -45.24
N THR A 887 -11.87 -20.81 -44.59
CA THR A 887 -11.66 -22.12 -45.23
C THR A 887 -12.62 -22.34 -46.40
N ARG A 888 -13.89 -21.92 -46.27
CA ARG A 888 -14.89 -22.02 -47.34
C ARG A 888 -14.55 -21.08 -48.50
N THR A 889 -14.29 -19.81 -48.19
CA THR A 889 -13.94 -18.79 -49.19
C THR A 889 -12.70 -19.20 -49.99
N MET A 890 -11.65 -19.65 -49.31
CA MET A 890 -10.41 -20.08 -49.95
C MET A 890 -10.59 -21.34 -50.80
N SER A 891 -11.39 -22.30 -50.34
CA SER A 891 -11.72 -23.49 -51.11
C SER A 891 -12.51 -23.16 -52.39
N GLU A 892 -13.45 -22.21 -52.32
CA GLU A 892 -14.19 -21.70 -53.49
C GLU A 892 -13.28 -20.95 -54.47
N SER A 893 -12.27 -20.25 -53.95
CA SER A 893 -11.20 -19.58 -54.71
C SER A 893 -10.10 -20.54 -55.22
N GLY A 894 -10.30 -21.86 -55.08
CA GLY A 894 -9.44 -22.90 -55.64
C GLY A 894 -8.16 -23.19 -54.84
N TRP A 895 -8.14 -22.83 -53.55
CA TRP A 895 -7.09 -23.22 -52.62
C TRP A 895 -7.39 -24.55 -51.94
N THR A 896 -6.36 -25.36 -51.72
CA THR A 896 -6.45 -26.57 -50.90
C THR A 896 -6.04 -26.22 -49.47
N MET A 897 -7.02 -26.14 -48.57
CA MET A 897 -6.81 -25.86 -47.16
C MET A 897 -6.36 -27.11 -46.42
N CYS A 898 -5.17 -27.05 -45.81
CA CYS A 898 -4.58 -28.15 -45.05
C CYS A 898 -4.57 -27.82 -43.55
N PRO A 899 -4.79 -28.81 -42.68
CA PRO A 899 -4.51 -28.64 -41.25
C PRO A 899 -2.99 -28.44 -41.03
N PRO A 900 -2.58 -27.86 -39.89
CA PRO A 900 -1.17 -27.63 -39.53
C PRO A 900 -0.44 -28.93 -39.17
N ASP A 901 -0.36 -29.85 -40.13
CA ASP A 901 0.23 -31.18 -40.03
C ASP A 901 1.20 -31.38 -41.19
N ALA A 902 2.49 -31.53 -40.88
CA ALA A 902 3.55 -31.58 -41.87
C ALA A 902 3.42 -32.76 -42.85
N GLU A 903 2.90 -33.92 -42.42
CA GLU A 903 2.69 -35.08 -43.30
C GLU A 903 1.57 -34.83 -44.30
N ARG A 904 0.46 -34.23 -43.87
CA ARG A 904 -0.68 -33.88 -44.74
C ARG A 904 -0.33 -32.77 -45.71
N ILE A 905 0.41 -31.76 -45.26
CA ILE A 905 0.93 -30.69 -46.11
C ILE A 905 1.90 -31.26 -47.15
N ALA A 906 2.80 -32.16 -46.74
CA ALA A 906 3.71 -32.85 -47.66
C ALA A 906 2.94 -33.68 -48.71
N ALA A 907 1.86 -34.35 -48.31
CA ALA A 907 1.01 -35.11 -49.20
C ALA A 907 0.26 -34.20 -50.20
N ALA A 908 -0.26 -33.05 -49.74
CA ALA A 908 -0.91 -32.06 -50.60
C ALA A 908 0.06 -31.47 -51.63
N LEU A 909 1.29 -31.14 -51.21
CA LEU A 909 2.34 -30.61 -52.08
C LEU A 909 2.83 -31.62 -53.14
N LYS A 910 2.82 -32.92 -52.82
CA LYS A 910 3.23 -34.00 -53.76
C LYS A 910 2.16 -34.35 -54.80
N ASN A 911 0.89 -34.26 -54.43
CA ASN A 911 -0.20 -34.72 -55.30
C ASN A 911 -0.62 -33.68 -56.36
N GLY A 912 -0.25 -32.41 -56.18
CA GLY A 912 -0.64 -31.32 -57.08
C GLY A 912 -2.15 -31.07 -57.03
N VAL A 913 -2.58 -29.84 -57.31
CA VAL A 913 -4.00 -29.47 -57.34
C VAL A 913 -4.75 -30.38 -58.33
N SER A 914 -5.74 -31.14 -57.85
CA SER A 914 -6.69 -31.86 -58.71
C SER A 914 -7.83 -30.95 -59.13
#